data_AF-A0A9W4NBV2-F1
#
_entry.id   AF-A0A9W4NBV2-F1
#
_cell.length_a   1.000
_cell.length_b   1.000
_cell.length_c   1.000
_cell.angle_alpha   90.00
_cell.angle_beta   90.00
_cell.angle_gamma   90.00
#
_symmetry.space_group_name_H-M   'P 1'
#
loop_
_entity.id
_entity.type
_entity.pdbx_description
1 polymer ?
#
loop_
_entity_poly.entity_id
_entity_poly.type
_entity_poly.pdbx_seq_one_letter_code
_entity_poly.pdbx_strand_id
1 'polypeptide(L)'
;MSMQGASMTFQAGVRMPSAQDPCINQFVTSSETAMQNPETLLSESGGLSEPPAKRLRITHNTLDTTSTPIRLDGAGQAASHAHSLPTEGSNLAFPSERFDNGGSSSTPNESTTSTDLTSSFEPKTSASPPPAPLQSIPTQSVVFGPNVLESGQVDLSKCRPRASIPSKIHPSVYGGQCVRATYASRLNPYALHRQEQDFLQDHLCHVHVTIYLNIRNGILLLWGRNPMVAVTREEALGCAKDYRWMNLASFAYDWLVRNGYINHGCVEAPLAPVKPKRGRRKEGPTIVVIGAGMAGLGCARQLESLLRQYRDSNMLPRVIVLEGRRRLGGRIYSHPLTSLKSRSLPKGLVPKAEMGAQIIVGFDHGNPLDQIVRGQLALNYHKIRDVSTIYDIDGSPVNENQDAMAEKLYNDVLDRTGFYRHKAKILPTAEGNREMIDAGRESVVDDGLTVRQYEEARAAGTIDLLVPTKRVRRGIKHKTAENQLSVDVASDLVGNSDDDPAALTCQTTGWKLNPGYTVSDTIQLDQIAKVSQAQTLGAVMDEGVKQYQRMLPLTPKDMRLMNWHFANLEYANATNVNRLSLSGWDQDIGNEFEGEHSQVIGGYQQLPYGLYNLPEKLDVRTQKIVTDISYSTSEGNKNTKALVKCEDGDTFTADHVVFTGSLGVLKQQNINFEPPLPDWKRGAIERLGFGIMNKVVLVFEQPFWDTRRDMFGLLREPANAVTMVQEEYAANRGRFYLFWNVMKATGLPCLIALMAGDAAHQAESRPDEDIVKEVTGQLRNVFKHTPVPDPLETIITRWGQDPFTYGSYSYVAASAFPDDYDLMAQPIGNLHFAGEATCGTHPATVHGAYLSGLRAASEIILPIAGPIQMPHPLVPDKSKVRSKSSTPTDSTKKKRGLTSSSPETPSNLNPQPSISTSRKPTTSDQNRRDAYDQALWTTIYAELGSPPIRPTKSGLNPFLFYQKDFWAQCRENCDNLRRTASNNPNAKAPRDEIRAALGQMWRSATPAEKKPYLDQTEINRRANAEAWDKWKVDIAEWERGTFIVKDRWCAENPFESWVMPDYLAEGTAQPVPVLGTAFDVKSEN
;
A
#
# COMPACT_ATOMS: atom_id res chain seq x y z
N MET A 1 3.91 20.08 28.30
CA MET A 1 4.12 18.89 29.15
C MET A 1 3.22 17.78 28.65
N SER A 2 3.67 16.53 28.73
CA SER A 2 3.41 15.48 27.73
C SER A 2 3.88 15.90 26.32
N MET A 3 4.65 15.01 25.71
CA MET A 3 5.04 15.02 24.30
C MET A 3 4.96 13.56 23.86
N GLN A 4 4.38 13.30 22.69
CA GLN A 4 4.32 11.96 22.12
C GLN A 4 5.66 11.67 21.42
N GLY A 5 6.22 10.49 21.66
CA GLY A 5 7.41 10.03 20.93
C GLY A 5 7.03 9.66 19.50
N ALA A 6 7.82 10.11 18.52
CA ALA A 6 7.71 9.65 17.15
C ALA A 6 8.49 8.33 17.00
N SER A 7 7.83 7.31 16.44
CA SER A 7 8.51 6.15 15.83
C SER A 7 8.81 6.46 14.35
N MET A 8 9.73 5.71 13.74
CA MET A 8 10.36 6.06 12.47
C MET A 8 9.37 6.26 11.30
N THR A 9 9.35 7.47 10.76
CA THR A 9 8.72 7.83 9.47
C THR A 9 9.75 8.52 8.58
N PHE A 10 10.00 7.97 7.38
CA PHE A 10 11.01 8.49 6.44
C PHE A 10 10.55 9.78 5.72
N GLN A 11 11.25 10.91 5.89
CA GLN A 11 11.08 12.16 5.12
C GLN A 11 12.37 13.02 5.14
N ALA A 12 12.80 13.64 4.01
CA ALA A 12 13.78 14.76 3.99
C ALA A 12 13.94 15.48 2.62
N GLY A 13 14.34 16.77 2.64
CA GLY A 13 14.78 17.60 1.48
C GLY A 13 13.66 18.23 0.60
N VAL A 14 13.90 18.91 -0.55
CA VAL A 14 15.11 19.22 -1.36
C VAL A 14 14.86 20.48 -2.26
N ARG A 15 15.79 21.46 -2.42
CA ARG A 15 15.80 22.39 -3.60
C ARG A 15 17.13 23.13 -3.88
N MET A 16 17.26 23.76 -5.06
CA MET A 16 18.48 24.43 -5.61
C MET A 16 18.19 25.85 -6.15
N PRO A 17 19.25 26.66 -6.37
CA PRO A 17 19.54 27.19 -7.73
C PRO A 17 21.07 27.32 -8.03
N SER A 18 21.62 27.61 -9.22
CA SER A 18 21.26 27.42 -10.65
C SER A 18 22.36 28.11 -11.52
N ALA A 19 22.77 27.60 -12.71
CA ALA A 19 23.13 28.37 -13.94
C ALA A 19 24.00 27.63 -15.00
N GLN A 20 23.56 27.72 -16.26
CA GLN A 20 24.34 27.97 -17.51
C GLN A 20 25.45 27.00 -18.00
N ASP A 21 25.08 26.06 -18.90
CA ASP A 21 25.34 26.04 -20.37
C ASP A 21 26.65 26.62 -20.99
N PRO A 22 27.07 26.19 -22.22
CA PRO A 22 26.59 25.04 -23.05
C PRO A 22 27.67 24.23 -23.85
N CYS A 23 27.17 23.21 -24.58
CA CYS A 23 27.47 22.88 -26.00
C CYS A 23 28.53 21.84 -26.46
N ILE A 24 28.07 21.04 -27.45
CA ILE A 24 28.73 20.47 -28.65
C ILE A 24 29.31 19.03 -28.61
N ASN A 25 28.96 18.29 -29.67
CA ASN A 25 29.35 16.91 -30.00
C ASN A 25 30.77 16.80 -30.57
N GLN A 26 31.37 15.60 -30.56
CA GLN A 26 31.64 14.84 -31.80
C GLN A 26 32.18 13.41 -31.57
N PHE A 27 31.97 12.54 -32.58
CA PHE A 27 32.66 11.26 -32.74
C PHE A 27 34.07 11.47 -33.33
N VAL A 28 35.08 10.74 -32.83
CA VAL A 28 36.26 10.31 -33.62
C VAL A 28 36.67 8.89 -33.17
N THR A 29 37.24 8.10 -34.08
CA THR A 29 37.68 6.71 -33.91
C THR A 29 39.21 6.58 -33.91
N SER A 30 39.72 5.39 -33.51
CA SER A 30 41.12 4.92 -33.68
C SER A 30 42.18 5.66 -32.83
N SER A 31 43.42 5.16 -32.63
CA SER A 31 44.10 3.98 -33.20
C SER A 31 45.08 3.33 -32.19
N GLU A 32 45.70 2.22 -32.61
CA GLU A 32 46.70 1.41 -31.92
C GLU A 32 47.96 2.18 -31.47
N THR A 33 48.64 1.69 -30.43
CA THR A 33 50.11 1.51 -30.47
C THR A 33 50.54 0.37 -29.55
N ALA A 34 51.60 -0.35 -29.92
CA ALA A 34 52.20 -1.45 -29.16
C ALA A 34 53.60 -1.06 -28.62
N MET A 35 54.39 -2.06 -28.18
CA MET A 35 55.73 -1.98 -27.53
C MET A 35 55.69 -1.83 -25.99
N GLN A 36 56.59 -2.45 -25.21
CA GLN A 36 57.63 -3.46 -25.52
C GLN A 36 58.03 -4.26 -24.26
N ASN A 37 58.37 -5.53 -24.42
CA ASN A 37 59.22 -6.28 -23.47
C ASN A 37 60.68 -6.27 -23.96
N PRO A 38 61.64 -6.33 -23.04
CA PRO A 38 62.74 -7.30 -23.15
C PRO A 38 63.02 -8.00 -21.79
N GLU A 39 63.05 -9.35 -21.73
CA GLU A 39 64.27 -10.21 -21.76
C GLU A 39 64.87 -10.49 -20.35
N THR A 40 65.59 -11.58 -20.02
CA THR A 40 65.97 -12.84 -20.74
C THR A 40 66.44 -13.96 -19.78
N LEU A 41 66.35 -15.25 -20.21
CA LEU A 41 67.20 -16.43 -19.86
C LEU A 41 67.20 -16.91 -18.37
N LEU A 42 67.39 -18.18 -17.95
CA LEU A 42 67.63 -19.54 -18.53
C LEU A 42 67.27 -20.59 -17.41
N SER A 43 67.37 -21.93 -17.46
CA SER A 43 67.81 -22.98 -18.41
C SER A 43 67.27 -24.37 -18.00
N GLU A 44 66.93 -25.23 -18.98
CA GLU A 44 67.20 -26.71 -19.06
C GLU A 44 66.78 -27.71 -17.94
N SER A 45 66.46 -29.00 -18.20
CA SER A 45 66.08 -29.72 -19.44
C SER A 45 65.48 -31.13 -19.16
N GLY A 46 64.75 -31.70 -20.13
CA GLY A 46 64.37 -33.14 -20.24
C GLY A 46 63.09 -33.61 -19.51
N GLY A 47 62.32 -34.59 -20.00
CA GLY A 47 62.30 -35.23 -21.32
C GLY A 47 61.45 -36.53 -21.43
N LEU A 48 60.83 -36.75 -22.62
CA LEU A 48 60.34 -38.02 -23.23
C LEU A 48 58.99 -38.71 -22.83
N SER A 49 58.12 -38.80 -23.86
CA SER A 49 57.34 -39.99 -24.33
C SER A 49 56.01 -40.46 -23.67
N GLU A 50 55.12 -40.95 -24.55
CA GLU A 50 53.77 -41.54 -24.34
C GLU A 50 53.75 -43.06 -24.72
N PRO A 51 52.62 -43.80 -24.89
CA PRO A 51 51.33 -43.81 -24.17
C PRO A 51 50.96 -45.20 -23.49
N PRO A 52 49.97 -46.06 -23.90
CA PRO A 52 48.93 -46.57 -22.94
C PRO A 52 48.65 -48.11 -22.90
N ALA A 53 47.87 -48.63 -21.92
CA ALA A 53 46.87 -49.74 -22.10
C ALA A 53 46.19 -50.40 -20.84
N LYS A 54 44.95 -50.91 -21.05
CA LYS A 54 44.31 -52.20 -20.58
C LYS A 54 43.92 -52.53 -19.11
N ARG A 55 42.60 -52.49 -18.86
CA ARG A 55 41.64 -53.60 -18.48
C ARG A 55 42.08 -54.89 -17.71
N LEU A 56 41.30 -55.19 -16.64
CA LEU A 56 40.52 -56.43 -16.32
C LEU A 56 41.04 -57.60 -15.41
N ARG A 57 40.25 -57.87 -14.32
CA ARG A 57 39.78 -59.19 -13.76
C ARG A 57 40.81 -60.10 -13.02
N ILE A 58 40.50 -61.11 -12.16
CA ILE A 58 39.27 -61.80 -11.64
C ILE A 58 39.49 -62.14 -10.12
N THR A 59 38.50 -62.37 -9.22
CA THR A 59 37.83 -63.65 -8.81
C THR A 59 36.75 -63.32 -7.74
N HIS A 60 35.49 -63.79 -7.81
CA HIS A 60 34.88 -65.04 -7.26
C HIS A 60 35.04 -65.25 -5.72
N ASN A 61 34.04 -65.72 -4.94
CA ASN A 61 32.90 -66.59 -5.29
C ASN A 61 31.71 -66.60 -4.25
N THR A 62 30.46 -66.84 -4.71
CA THR A 62 29.31 -67.55 -4.03
C THR A 62 28.73 -67.07 -2.67
N LEU A 63 27.45 -67.30 -2.28
CA LEU A 63 26.27 -68.08 -2.79
C LEU A 63 24.93 -67.51 -2.19
N ASP A 64 23.82 -67.60 -2.95
CA ASP A 64 22.38 -67.86 -2.61
C ASP A 64 21.67 -67.31 -1.32
N THR A 65 20.33 -67.13 -1.24
CA THR A 65 19.20 -67.51 -2.13
C THR A 65 18.02 -66.52 -2.09
N THR A 66 17.02 -66.73 -2.96
CA THR A 66 15.76 -65.99 -3.15
C THR A 66 14.66 -66.25 -2.09
N SER A 67 13.76 -65.28 -1.87
CA SER A 67 12.31 -65.40 -2.17
C SER A 67 11.47 -64.21 -1.65
N THR A 68 10.32 -63.96 -2.29
CA THR A 68 9.31 -62.95 -1.91
C THR A 68 8.01 -63.67 -1.45
N PRO A 69 6.85 -63.00 -1.39
CA PRO A 69 6.26 -62.33 -0.22
C PRO A 69 5.03 -63.09 0.31
N ILE A 70 4.24 -62.46 1.22
CA ILE A 70 2.77 -62.62 1.51
C ILE A 70 2.52 -62.24 2.99
N ARG A 71 1.34 -61.83 3.50
CA ARG A 71 0.15 -61.00 3.12
C ARG A 71 -0.88 -61.22 4.27
N LEU A 72 -2.02 -60.53 4.24
CA LEU A 72 -3.23 -60.75 5.07
C LEU A 72 -3.12 -60.25 6.53
N ASP A 73 -4.20 -60.05 7.28
CA ASP A 73 -5.47 -59.32 7.05
C ASP A 73 -6.31 -59.47 8.36
N GLY A 74 -7.34 -58.63 8.56
CA GLY A 74 -8.28 -58.72 9.69
C GLY A 74 -7.94 -57.76 10.85
N ALA A 75 -8.79 -56.85 11.36
CA ALA A 75 -10.25 -56.65 11.42
C ALA A 75 -10.95 -57.20 12.70
N GLY A 76 -11.76 -56.32 13.31
CA GLY A 76 -12.48 -56.44 14.59
C GLY A 76 -12.50 -55.05 15.24
N GLN A 77 -13.61 -54.34 15.49
CA GLN A 77 -14.88 -54.66 16.18
C GLN A 77 -14.70 -55.06 17.66
N ALA A 78 -15.55 -54.65 18.61
CA ALA A 78 -16.50 -53.52 18.73
C ALA A 78 -17.10 -53.52 20.16
N ALA A 79 -17.59 -52.36 20.66
CA ALA A 79 -18.53 -52.24 21.79
C ALA A 79 -18.03 -52.72 23.20
N SER A 80 -18.72 -52.49 24.33
CA SER A 80 -19.45 -51.29 24.83
C SER A 80 -19.76 -51.41 26.36
N HIS A 81 -20.02 -50.27 27.03
CA HIS A 81 -20.59 -50.14 28.40
C HIS A 81 -19.75 -50.71 29.59
N ALA A 82 -20.02 -50.47 30.88
CA ALA A 82 -21.10 -49.74 31.58
C ALA A 82 -20.68 -49.23 32.99
N HIS A 83 -21.37 -48.18 33.51
CA HIS A 83 -21.65 -47.90 34.97
C HIS A 83 -20.47 -47.71 35.99
N SER A 84 -20.59 -47.06 37.16
CA SER A 84 -21.62 -46.19 37.80
C SER A 84 -21.02 -45.36 38.99
N LEU A 85 -21.78 -44.39 39.53
CA LEU A 85 -21.51 -43.60 40.77
C LEU A 85 -21.69 -44.44 42.06
N PRO A 86 -21.15 -44.04 43.25
CA PRO A 86 -21.68 -42.95 44.15
C PRO A 86 -20.58 -41.88 44.49
N THR A 87 -20.77 -40.62 44.92
CA THR A 87 -21.74 -39.83 45.76
C THR A 87 -21.54 -39.85 47.29
N GLU A 88 -21.01 -38.74 47.84
CA GLU A 88 -21.35 -37.97 49.07
C GLU A 88 -20.24 -36.89 49.27
N GLY A 89 -20.36 -35.74 49.96
CA GLY A 89 -21.37 -35.14 50.85
C GLY A 89 -20.68 -34.64 52.14
N SER A 90 -20.88 -33.43 52.72
CA SER A 90 -21.64 -32.21 52.37
C SER A 90 -21.26 -31.05 53.33
N ASN A 91 -21.68 -29.79 53.04
CA ASN A 91 -21.99 -28.71 54.02
C ASN A 91 -20.83 -28.06 54.85
N LEU A 92 -20.90 -26.81 55.38
CA LEU A 92 -21.82 -25.65 55.18
C LEU A 92 -21.21 -24.30 55.66
N ALA A 93 -21.73 -23.21 55.09
CA ALA A 93 -21.98 -21.86 55.68
C ALA A 93 -20.86 -20.81 55.91
N PHE A 94 -21.30 -19.54 55.84
CA PHE A 94 -20.57 -18.29 56.14
C PHE A 94 -20.76 -17.87 57.63
N PRO A 95 -20.11 -16.79 58.10
CA PRO A 95 -20.77 -15.47 58.01
C PRO A 95 -19.86 -14.32 57.53
N SER A 96 -20.50 -13.20 57.20
CA SER A 96 -19.89 -11.91 56.82
C SER A 96 -19.99 -10.88 57.94
N GLU A 97 -19.11 -9.88 57.98
CA GLU A 97 -19.43 -8.60 58.63
C GLU A 97 -18.79 -7.38 57.92
N ARG A 98 -19.09 -6.17 58.38
CA ARG A 98 -18.90 -4.86 57.69
C ARG A 98 -18.26 -3.81 58.63
N PHE A 99 -18.04 -2.61 58.08
CA PHE A 99 -17.80 -1.32 58.76
C PHE A 99 -16.34 -1.07 59.25
N ASP A 100 -15.76 0.13 59.14
CA ASP A 100 -16.09 1.25 58.22
C ASP A 100 -14.92 2.26 58.06
N ASN A 101 -15.05 3.17 57.09
CA ASN A 101 -14.47 4.53 57.00
C ASN A 101 -12.94 4.80 57.10
N GLY A 102 -12.48 5.63 56.13
CA GLY A 102 -11.78 6.87 56.50
C GLY A 102 -10.46 7.20 55.78
N GLY A 103 -10.49 7.75 54.56
CA GLY A 103 -9.26 8.25 53.89
C GLY A 103 -9.40 8.75 52.45
N SER A 104 -9.97 9.93 52.24
CA SER A 104 -9.90 10.71 50.98
C SER A 104 -8.52 11.38 50.82
N SER A 105 -7.97 11.76 49.66
CA SER A 105 -8.38 11.81 48.23
C SER A 105 -7.09 11.78 47.36
N SER A 106 -7.03 11.81 46.03
CA SER A 106 -8.00 12.09 44.94
C SER A 106 -7.57 11.42 43.62
N THR A 107 -8.52 11.01 42.79
CA THR A 107 -8.35 10.78 41.33
C THR A 107 -9.12 11.87 40.54
N PRO A 108 -8.96 11.97 39.20
CA PRO A 108 -9.84 11.16 38.34
C PRO A 108 -9.19 10.57 37.06
N ASN A 109 -9.75 9.43 36.67
CA ASN A 109 -10.00 8.80 35.35
C ASN A 109 -9.44 9.51 34.09
N GLU A 110 -8.87 8.81 33.08
CA GLU A 110 -9.48 7.79 32.19
C GLU A 110 -10.78 8.24 31.47
N SER A 111 -10.82 8.08 30.15
CA SER A 111 -12.07 7.86 29.40
C SER A 111 -11.80 7.20 28.04
N THR A 112 -12.34 6.00 27.84
CA THR A 112 -12.40 5.31 26.54
C THR A 112 -13.81 5.38 25.98
N THR A 113 -13.97 5.54 24.66
CA THR A 113 -15.21 5.16 23.97
C THR A 113 -14.94 4.66 22.55
N SER A 114 -14.99 3.33 22.40
CA SER A 114 -15.17 2.63 21.13
C SER A 114 -16.38 1.72 21.28
N THR A 115 -17.43 1.94 20.47
CA THR A 115 -18.71 1.24 20.61
C THR A 115 -18.82 0.05 19.66
N ASP A 116 -18.49 -1.15 20.15
CA ASP A 116 -18.97 -2.40 19.56
C ASP A 116 -20.42 -2.65 19.96
N LEU A 117 -21.25 -3.10 19.00
CA LEU A 117 -22.64 -3.51 19.23
C LEU A 117 -22.80 -5.02 19.01
N THR A 118 -22.66 -5.80 20.08
CA THR A 118 -23.09 -7.20 20.12
C THR A 118 -24.28 -7.35 21.07
N SER A 119 -25.47 -7.60 20.54
CA SER A 119 -26.66 -7.86 21.35
C SER A 119 -26.83 -9.36 21.62
N SER A 120 -26.88 -9.73 22.90
CA SER A 120 -27.08 -11.11 23.35
C SER A 120 -28.56 -11.42 23.57
N PHE A 121 -29.13 -12.31 22.76
CA PHE A 121 -30.42 -12.97 23.04
C PHE A 121 -30.16 -14.39 23.56
N GLU A 122 -30.70 -14.73 24.73
CA GLU A 122 -30.66 -16.09 25.27
C GLU A 122 -31.70 -17.01 24.58
N PRO A 123 -31.29 -18.17 24.04
CA PRO A 123 -32.23 -19.17 23.55
C PRO A 123 -32.67 -20.13 24.67
N LYS A 124 -33.97 -20.22 24.92
CA LYS A 124 -34.54 -21.26 25.81
C LYS A 124 -34.47 -22.64 25.16
N THR A 125 -34.23 -23.66 25.98
CA THR A 125 -34.06 -25.06 25.56
C THR A 125 -35.36 -25.72 25.09
N SER A 126 -35.30 -26.43 23.96
CA SER A 126 -36.23 -27.52 23.61
C SER A 126 -35.48 -28.60 22.81
N ALA A 127 -35.95 -29.85 22.83
CA ALA A 127 -35.21 -31.00 22.33
C ALA A 127 -35.56 -31.36 20.87
N SER A 128 -34.58 -31.87 20.12
CA SER A 128 -34.73 -32.29 18.72
C SER A 128 -34.85 -33.82 18.57
N PRO A 129 -35.78 -34.33 17.73
CA PRO A 129 -35.79 -35.72 17.26
C PRO A 129 -34.63 -36.02 16.28
N PRO A 130 -34.34 -37.30 15.96
CA PRO A 130 -33.24 -37.68 15.06
C PRO A 130 -33.51 -37.32 13.58
N PRO A 131 -32.45 -37.20 12.75
CA PRO A 131 -32.55 -36.69 11.39
C PRO A 131 -33.06 -37.72 10.37
N ALA A 132 -33.90 -37.26 9.44
CA ALA A 132 -34.19 -37.95 8.18
C ALA A 132 -33.13 -37.60 7.11
N PRO A 133 -32.84 -38.50 6.14
CA PRO A 133 -31.81 -38.25 5.13
C PRO A 133 -32.19 -37.14 4.15
N LEU A 134 -31.25 -36.23 3.88
CA LEU A 134 -31.43 -35.12 2.95
C LEU A 134 -31.55 -35.61 1.50
N GLN A 135 -32.69 -35.35 0.85
CA GLN A 135 -32.80 -35.41 -0.60
C GLN A 135 -32.15 -34.16 -1.23
N SER A 136 -31.43 -34.36 -2.33
CA SER A 136 -30.72 -33.30 -3.05
C SER A 136 -31.69 -32.37 -3.79
N ILE A 137 -31.85 -31.14 -3.31
CA ILE A 137 -32.53 -30.08 -4.06
C ILE A 137 -31.56 -29.55 -5.15
N PRO A 138 -31.95 -29.53 -6.44
CA PRO A 138 -31.08 -29.04 -7.50
C PRO A 138 -30.95 -27.51 -7.45
N THR A 139 -29.75 -27.00 -7.15
CA THR A 139 -29.43 -25.57 -7.20
C THR A 139 -29.47 -25.06 -8.64
N GLN A 140 -30.54 -24.35 -9.00
CA GLN A 140 -30.56 -23.57 -10.25
C GLN A 140 -29.66 -22.34 -10.10
N SER A 141 -28.52 -22.35 -10.78
CA SER A 141 -27.60 -21.21 -10.86
C SER A 141 -28.26 -20.07 -11.65
N VAL A 142 -28.66 -18.99 -10.98
CA VAL A 142 -29.19 -17.78 -11.63
C VAL A 142 -28.02 -16.99 -12.23
N VAL A 143 -27.73 -17.25 -13.51
CA VAL A 143 -26.63 -16.60 -14.23
C VAL A 143 -27.01 -15.16 -14.58
N PHE A 144 -26.58 -14.20 -13.75
CA PHE A 144 -26.55 -12.78 -14.08
C PHE A 144 -25.41 -12.47 -15.07
N GLY A 145 -25.58 -12.91 -16.32
CA GLY A 145 -24.65 -12.61 -17.41
C GLY A 145 -24.94 -11.24 -18.06
N PRO A 146 -23.91 -10.52 -18.53
CA PRO A 146 -24.07 -9.35 -19.38
C PRO A 146 -24.97 -9.64 -20.59
N ASN A 147 -25.79 -8.67 -20.98
CA ASN A 147 -26.44 -8.74 -22.29
C ASN A 147 -25.41 -8.36 -23.35
N VAL A 148 -25.10 -9.29 -24.26
CA VAL A 148 -24.03 -9.14 -25.24
C VAL A 148 -24.55 -9.24 -26.66
N LEU A 149 -24.10 -8.29 -27.47
CA LEU A 149 -24.37 -8.21 -28.90
C LEU A 149 -23.61 -9.33 -29.64
N GLU A 150 -24.05 -9.68 -30.85
CA GLU A 150 -23.38 -10.75 -31.63
C GLU A 150 -21.93 -10.40 -32.03
N SER A 151 -21.55 -9.12 -31.92
CA SER A 151 -20.18 -8.62 -32.04
C SER A 151 -19.29 -8.91 -30.82
N GLY A 152 -19.81 -9.50 -29.73
CA GLY A 152 -19.10 -9.69 -28.47
C GLY A 152 -19.02 -8.44 -27.59
N GLN A 153 -19.55 -7.31 -28.03
CA GLN A 153 -19.62 -6.07 -27.25
C GLN A 153 -20.81 -6.07 -26.28
N VAL A 154 -20.64 -5.40 -25.14
CA VAL A 154 -21.72 -5.17 -24.16
C VAL A 154 -22.84 -4.36 -24.78
N ASP A 155 -24.09 -4.77 -24.53
CA ASP A 155 -25.27 -4.00 -24.86
C ASP A 155 -25.43 -2.81 -23.89
N LEU A 156 -24.67 -1.74 -24.15
CA LEU A 156 -24.67 -0.49 -23.37
C LEU A 156 -26.07 0.14 -23.23
N SER A 157 -27.05 -0.24 -24.06
CA SER A 157 -28.43 0.26 -23.97
C SER A 157 -29.19 -0.26 -22.75
N LYS A 158 -28.71 -1.35 -22.11
CA LYS A 158 -29.31 -1.97 -20.91
C LYS A 158 -28.62 -1.57 -19.62
N CYS A 159 -27.35 -1.18 -19.68
CA CYS A 159 -26.61 -0.65 -18.54
C CYS A 159 -27.05 0.79 -18.23
N ARG A 160 -27.12 1.17 -16.95
CA ARG A 160 -27.66 2.47 -16.51
C ARG A 160 -26.55 3.36 -15.94
N PRO A 161 -26.31 4.56 -16.49
CA PRO A 161 -25.42 5.55 -15.86
C PRO A 161 -25.82 5.83 -14.42
N ARG A 162 -24.83 6.11 -13.57
CA ARG A 162 -24.94 6.39 -12.13
C ARG A 162 -25.48 5.24 -11.27
N ALA A 163 -25.73 4.04 -11.82
CA ALA A 163 -26.30 2.92 -11.06
C ALA A 163 -25.44 2.52 -9.84
N SER A 164 -24.13 2.68 -9.94
CA SER A 164 -23.15 2.31 -8.90
C SER A 164 -22.72 3.51 -8.03
N ILE A 165 -23.26 4.70 -8.28
CA ILE A 165 -22.97 5.92 -7.50
C ILE A 165 -24.06 6.07 -6.42
N PRO A 166 -23.73 5.99 -5.12
CA PRO A 166 -24.73 6.07 -4.06
C PRO A 166 -25.48 7.41 -4.05
N SER A 167 -26.76 7.38 -4.43
CA SER A 167 -27.61 8.58 -4.55
C SER A 167 -27.92 9.30 -3.22
N LYS A 168 -27.65 8.64 -2.09
CA LYS A 168 -27.85 9.18 -0.72
C LYS A 168 -26.59 9.82 -0.10
N ILE A 169 -25.45 9.78 -0.78
CA ILE A 169 -24.17 10.31 -0.26
C ILE A 169 -23.87 11.63 -0.96
N HIS A 170 -23.46 12.67 -0.20
CA HIS A 170 -23.09 13.96 -0.78
C HIS A 170 -21.89 13.80 -1.75
N PRO A 171 -21.87 14.44 -2.93
CA PRO A 171 -20.84 14.21 -3.95
C PRO A 171 -19.40 14.34 -3.47
N SER A 172 -19.08 15.26 -2.53
CA SER A 172 -17.73 15.37 -1.96
C SER A 172 -17.37 14.23 -1.01
N VAL A 173 -18.33 13.67 -0.28
CA VAL A 173 -18.12 12.50 0.58
C VAL A 173 -17.89 11.24 -0.27
N TYR A 174 -18.57 11.15 -1.43
CA TYR A 174 -18.26 10.14 -2.43
C TYR A 174 -16.87 10.36 -3.05
N GLY A 175 -16.53 11.60 -3.44
CA GLY A 175 -15.20 11.98 -3.95
C GLY A 175 -14.07 11.56 -3.01
N GLY A 176 -14.11 11.98 -1.74
CA GLY A 176 -13.13 11.60 -0.71
C GLY A 176 -13.12 10.11 -0.33
N GLN A 177 -14.16 9.34 -0.67
CA GLN A 177 -14.12 7.88 -0.59
C GLN A 177 -13.40 7.26 -1.80
N CYS A 178 -13.69 7.76 -3.01
CA CYS A 178 -12.99 7.36 -4.24
C CYS A 178 -11.48 7.66 -4.18
N VAL A 179 -11.10 8.84 -3.68
CA VAL A 179 -9.70 9.25 -3.46
C VAL A 179 -8.97 8.24 -2.56
N ARG A 180 -9.51 7.95 -1.37
CA ARG A 180 -8.91 6.97 -0.43
C ARG A 180 -8.84 5.56 -0.99
N ALA A 181 -9.89 5.09 -1.68
CA ALA A 181 -9.87 3.77 -2.32
C ALA A 181 -8.80 3.66 -3.43
N THR A 182 -8.42 4.79 -4.05
CA THR A 182 -7.39 4.83 -5.09
C THR A 182 -5.99 4.80 -4.51
N TYR A 183 -5.73 5.54 -3.42
CA TYR A 183 -4.48 5.41 -2.66
C TYR A 183 -4.31 3.98 -2.10
N ALA A 184 -5.36 3.39 -1.51
CA ALA A 184 -5.37 1.99 -1.09
C ALA A 184 -5.17 0.97 -2.24
N SER A 185 -5.21 1.43 -3.50
CA SER A 185 -4.92 0.64 -4.70
C SER A 185 -3.55 0.96 -5.32
N ARG A 186 -2.71 1.76 -4.66
CA ARG A 186 -1.38 2.21 -5.12
C ARG A 186 -1.43 3.01 -6.43
N LEU A 187 -2.44 3.87 -6.57
CA LEU A 187 -2.63 4.74 -7.73
C LEU A 187 -2.81 6.20 -7.29
N ASN A 188 -2.37 7.13 -8.13
CA ASN A 188 -2.62 8.56 -7.91
C ASN A 188 -4.08 8.89 -8.26
N PRO A 189 -4.92 9.38 -7.34
CA PRO A 189 -6.32 9.74 -7.62
C PRO A 189 -6.48 10.96 -8.53
N TYR A 190 -5.45 11.79 -8.67
CA TYR A 190 -5.47 13.06 -9.39
C TYR A 190 -4.72 13.02 -10.73
N ALA A 191 -3.95 11.97 -11.04
CA ALA A 191 -3.19 11.84 -12.29
C ALA A 191 -3.40 10.48 -12.96
N LEU A 192 -3.21 10.42 -14.28
CA LEU A 192 -3.16 9.16 -15.02
C LEU A 192 -1.95 8.33 -14.57
N HIS A 193 -2.08 7.01 -14.47
CA HIS A 193 -0.92 6.13 -14.45
C HIS A 193 -0.23 6.15 -15.82
N ARG A 194 1.08 5.91 -15.89
CA ARG A 194 1.86 6.00 -17.15
C ARG A 194 1.20 5.21 -18.30
N GLN A 195 0.84 3.95 -18.04
CA GLN A 195 0.12 3.11 -19.02
C GLN A 195 -1.29 3.62 -19.37
N GLU A 196 -2.02 4.26 -18.44
CA GLU A 196 -3.31 4.88 -18.76
C GLU A 196 -3.11 6.06 -19.72
N GLN A 197 -2.06 6.86 -19.52
CA GLN A 197 -1.68 7.90 -20.47
C GLN A 197 -1.25 7.33 -21.83
N ASP A 198 -0.43 6.27 -21.85
CA ASP A 198 0.01 5.62 -23.10
C ASP A 198 -1.18 5.16 -23.97
N PHE A 199 -2.28 4.70 -23.37
CA PHE A 199 -3.53 4.37 -24.07
C PHE A 199 -4.43 5.57 -24.41
N LEU A 200 -4.46 6.61 -23.56
CA LEU A 200 -5.46 7.69 -23.65
C LEU A 200 -4.95 8.97 -24.33
N GLN A 201 -3.64 9.18 -24.45
CA GLN A 201 -3.08 10.51 -24.76
C GLN A 201 -3.48 11.08 -26.12
N ASP A 202 -3.58 10.23 -27.15
CA ASP A 202 -4.02 10.60 -28.51
C ASP A 202 -5.55 10.45 -28.71
N HIS A 203 -6.31 10.11 -27.66
CA HIS A 203 -7.73 9.69 -27.77
C HIS A 203 -8.70 10.41 -26.80
N LEU A 204 -8.20 10.94 -25.69
CA LEU A 204 -8.97 11.64 -24.67
C LEU A 204 -8.65 13.13 -24.68
N CYS A 205 -9.68 13.99 -24.67
CA CYS A 205 -9.48 15.43 -24.50
C CYS A 205 -8.93 15.72 -23.10
N HIS A 206 -8.00 16.67 -22.95
CA HIS A 206 -7.38 16.98 -21.65
C HIS A 206 -8.43 17.31 -20.56
N VAL A 207 -9.44 18.12 -20.88
CA VAL A 207 -10.57 18.44 -19.98
C VAL A 207 -11.39 17.23 -19.51
N HIS A 208 -11.29 16.09 -20.20
CA HIS A 208 -11.99 14.84 -19.86
C HIS A 208 -11.16 13.89 -18.98
N VAL A 209 -9.86 14.16 -18.72
CA VAL A 209 -9.03 13.40 -17.75
C VAL A 209 -9.67 13.36 -16.36
N THR A 210 -10.18 14.50 -15.91
CA THR A 210 -10.95 14.63 -14.65
C THR A 210 -12.14 13.67 -14.58
N ILE A 211 -12.76 13.34 -15.72
CA ILE A 211 -13.93 12.46 -15.81
C ILE A 211 -13.49 10.99 -15.79
N TYR A 212 -12.44 10.65 -16.53
CA TYR A 212 -11.83 9.32 -16.49
C TYR A 212 -11.37 8.95 -15.06
N LEU A 213 -10.67 9.86 -14.38
CA LEU A 213 -10.21 9.65 -12.99
C LEU A 213 -11.38 9.46 -12.02
N ASN A 214 -12.42 10.30 -12.09
CA ASN A 214 -13.64 10.12 -11.29
C ASN A 214 -14.29 8.73 -11.48
N ILE A 215 -14.22 8.17 -12.69
CA ILE A 215 -14.75 6.84 -13.03
C ILE A 215 -13.82 5.75 -12.49
N ARG A 216 -12.51 5.80 -12.80
CA ARG A 216 -11.50 4.83 -12.35
C ARG A 216 -11.46 4.74 -10.82
N ASN A 217 -11.42 5.87 -10.13
CA ASN A 217 -11.43 5.96 -8.67
C ASN A 217 -12.76 5.43 -8.07
N GLY A 218 -13.88 5.59 -8.81
CA GLY A 218 -15.18 5.03 -8.45
C GLY A 218 -15.24 3.50 -8.57
N ILE A 219 -14.61 2.92 -9.59
CA ILE A 219 -14.52 1.46 -9.76
C ILE A 219 -13.65 0.84 -8.65
N LEU A 220 -12.54 1.50 -8.29
CA LEU A 220 -11.69 1.10 -7.17
C LEU A 220 -12.45 1.15 -5.83
N LEU A 221 -13.35 2.12 -5.63
CA LEU A 221 -14.22 2.18 -4.45
C LEU A 221 -15.22 1.01 -4.37
N LEU A 222 -15.65 0.44 -5.50
CA LEU A 222 -16.49 -0.76 -5.47
C LEU A 222 -15.71 -1.97 -4.95
N TRP A 223 -14.51 -2.20 -5.49
CA TRP A 223 -13.63 -3.30 -5.08
C TRP A 223 -13.18 -3.17 -3.63
N GLY A 224 -12.65 -2.00 -3.23
CA GLY A 224 -12.17 -1.74 -1.88
C GLY A 224 -13.26 -1.77 -0.80
N ARG A 225 -14.54 -1.66 -1.16
CA ARG A 225 -15.67 -1.84 -0.22
C ARG A 225 -16.04 -3.30 0.02
N ASN A 226 -15.77 -4.21 -0.91
CA ASN A 226 -16.18 -5.61 -0.80
C ASN A 226 -15.28 -6.57 -1.63
N PRO A 227 -14.02 -6.80 -1.25
CA PRO A 227 -13.09 -7.67 -1.99
C PRO A 227 -13.48 -9.17 -1.97
N MET A 228 -14.56 -9.55 -1.26
CA MET A 228 -15.18 -10.88 -1.31
C MET A 228 -15.92 -11.16 -2.63
N VAL A 229 -16.30 -10.12 -3.37
CA VAL A 229 -17.11 -10.23 -4.60
C VAL A 229 -16.41 -9.46 -5.71
N ALA A 230 -16.24 -10.11 -6.87
CA ALA A 230 -15.65 -9.44 -8.02
C ALA A 230 -16.59 -8.36 -8.56
N VAL A 231 -16.04 -7.17 -8.81
CA VAL A 231 -16.75 -6.07 -9.47
C VAL A 231 -17.12 -6.52 -10.88
N THR A 232 -18.39 -6.44 -11.25
CA THR A 232 -18.85 -6.76 -12.60
C THR A 232 -18.62 -5.59 -13.56
N ARG A 233 -18.63 -5.87 -14.86
CA ARG A 233 -18.53 -4.82 -15.88
C ARG A 233 -19.74 -3.89 -15.83
N GLU A 234 -20.93 -4.41 -15.59
CA GLU A 234 -22.17 -3.66 -15.39
C GLU A 234 -22.05 -2.63 -14.26
N GLU A 235 -21.46 -3.02 -13.13
CA GLU A 235 -21.23 -2.12 -11.99
C GLU A 235 -20.17 -1.08 -12.31
N ALA A 236 -19.09 -1.44 -13.00
CA ALA A 236 -18.08 -0.47 -13.44
C ALA A 236 -18.64 0.55 -14.45
N LEU A 237 -19.47 0.10 -15.41
CA LEU A 237 -20.22 0.97 -16.32
C LEU A 237 -21.20 1.89 -15.56
N GLY A 238 -21.75 1.41 -14.43
CA GLY A 238 -22.61 2.19 -13.53
C GLY A 238 -21.89 3.32 -12.79
N CYS A 239 -20.55 3.39 -12.80
CA CYS A 239 -19.78 4.53 -12.30
C CYS A 239 -19.77 5.73 -13.27
N ALA A 240 -20.14 5.54 -14.55
CA ALA A 240 -20.26 6.65 -15.51
C ALA A 240 -21.48 7.53 -15.20
N LYS A 241 -21.31 8.86 -15.15
CA LYS A 241 -22.43 9.80 -14.87
C LYS A 241 -23.33 10.12 -16.07
N ASP A 242 -22.92 9.76 -17.28
CA ASP A 242 -23.58 10.00 -18.58
C ASP A 242 -23.27 8.78 -19.49
N TYR A 243 -24.19 8.40 -20.38
CA TYR A 243 -24.00 7.32 -21.36
C TYR A 243 -22.71 7.50 -22.20
N ARG A 244 -22.32 8.75 -22.47
CA ARG A 244 -21.11 9.05 -23.25
C ARG A 244 -19.81 8.61 -22.58
N TRP A 245 -19.79 8.48 -21.26
CA TRP A 245 -18.60 8.07 -20.51
C TRP A 245 -18.53 6.57 -20.26
N MET A 246 -19.53 5.79 -20.71
CA MET A 246 -19.55 4.33 -20.51
C MET A 246 -18.43 3.60 -21.27
N ASN A 247 -17.99 4.14 -22.41
CA ASN A 247 -16.82 3.62 -23.13
C ASN A 247 -15.52 3.83 -22.33
N LEU A 248 -15.35 4.98 -21.65
CA LEU A 248 -14.25 5.21 -20.70
C LEU A 248 -14.34 4.27 -19.50
N ALA A 249 -15.53 4.02 -18.97
CA ALA A 249 -15.73 3.09 -17.86
C ALA A 249 -15.43 1.63 -18.25
N SER A 250 -15.75 1.22 -19.48
CA SER A 250 -15.35 -0.10 -19.99
C SER A 250 -13.83 -0.23 -20.12
N PHE A 251 -13.15 0.80 -20.62
CA PHE A 251 -11.68 0.81 -20.68
C PHE A 251 -11.05 0.78 -19.28
N ALA A 252 -11.56 1.59 -18.34
CA ALA A 252 -11.09 1.59 -16.96
C ALA A 252 -11.26 0.20 -16.30
N TYR A 253 -12.40 -0.46 -16.50
CA TYR A 253 -12.61 -1.85 -16.06
C TYR A 253 -11.55 -2.80 -16.64
N ASP A 254 -11.34 -2.78 -17.97
CA ASP A 254 -10.39 -3.67 -18.63
C ASP A 254 -8.94 -3.43 -18.20
N TRP A 255 -8.56 -2.17 -17.99
CA TRP A 255 -7.23 -1.81 -17.52
C TRP A 255 -7.00 -2.21 -16.05
N LEU A 256 -7.98 -1.98 -15.18
CA LEU A 256 -7.91 -2.34 -13.76
C LEU A 256 -7.90 -3.87 -13.54
N VAL A 257 -8.73 -4.63 -14.25
CA VAL A 257 -8.78 -6.10 -14.12
C VAL A 257 -7.50 -6.73 -14.67
N ARG A 258 -7.06 -6.35 -15.88
CA ARG A 258 -5.89 -6.99 -16.51
C ARG A 258 -4.60 -6.77 -15.75
N ASN A 259 -4.41 -5.58 -15.16
CA ASN A 259 -3.24 -5.27 -14.33
C ASN A 259 -3.41 -5.65 -12.85
N GLY A 260 -4.52 -6.28 -12.45
CA GLY A 260 -4.70 -6.82 -11.10
C GLY A 260 -4.91 -5.74 -10.02
N TYR A 261 -5.55 -4.62 -10.33
CA TYR A 261 -5.99 -3.64 -9.34
C TYR A 261 -7.36 -3.97 -8.72
N ILE A 262 -8.18 -4.77 -9.42
CA ILE A 262 -9.46 -5.32 -8.94
C ILE A 262 -9.59 -6.80 -9.36
N ASN A 263 -10.51 -7.53 -8.73
CA ASN A 263 -10.88 -8.91 -9.09
C ASN A 263 -9.71 -9.92 -9.01
N HIS A 264 -8.79 -9.70 -8.05
CA HIS A 264 -7.63 -10.55 -7.77
C HIS A 264 -7.75 -11.28 -6.43
N GLY A 265 -6.85 -12.24 -6.19
CA GLY A 265 -6.80 -13.00 -4.94
C GLY A 265 -7.79 -14.17 -4.91
N CYS A 266 -8.39 -14.44 -3.75
CA CYS A 266 -9.20 -15.63 -3.48
C CYS A 266 -10.68 -15.50 -3.90
N VAL A 267 -11.00 -14.58 -4.82
CA VAL A 267 -12.36 -14.24 -5.27
C VAL A 267 -12.79 -15.06 -6.49
N GLU A 268 -14.09 -15.36 -6.63
CA GLU A 268 -14.63 -15.94 -7.86
C GLU A 268 -14.55 -14.94 -9.02
N ALA A 269 -13.92 -15.35 -10.13
CA ALA A 269 -13.74 -14.50 -11.30
C ALA A 269 -15.06 -14.36 -12.11
N PRO A 270 -15.41 -13.16 -12.59
CA PRO A 270 -16.55 -12.97 -13.47
C PRO A 270 -16.48 -13.88 -14.71
N LEU A 271 -17.62 -14.41 -15.15
CA LEU A 271 -17.67 -15.24 -16.34
C LEU A 271 -17.55 -14.39 -17.62
N ALA A 272 -16.80 -14.90 -18.60
CA ALA A 272 -16.73 -14.30 -19.94
C ALA A 272 -18.15 -14.02 -20.50
N PRO A 273 -18.43 -12.85 -21.09
CA PRO A 273 -19.77 -12.49 -21.58
C PRO A 273 -20.29 -13.25 -22.83
N VAL A 274 -19.73 -14.44 -23.12
CA VAL A 274 -19.85 -15.13 -24.40
C VAL A 274 -20.80 -16.32 -24.28
N LYS A 275 -21.83 -16.37 -25.15
CA LYS A 275 -22.74 -17.53 -25.25
C LYS A 275 -21.91 -18.80 -25.52
N PRO A 276 -22.08 -19.90 -24.75
CA PRO A 276 -21.31 -21.12 -24.95
C PRO A 276 -21.63 -21.75 -26.32
N LYS A 277 -20.67 -21.69 -27.24
CA LYS A 277 -20.79 -22.30 -28.57
C LYS A 277 -20.82 -23.84 -28.44
N ARG A 278 -21.74 -24.50 -29.14
CA ARG A 278 -21.84 -25.96 -29.18
C ARG A 278 -20.74 -26.52 -30.09
N GLY A 279 -19.83 -27.31 -29.51
CA GLY A 279 -18.77 -28.00 -30.25
C GLY A 279 -17.76 -28.65 -29.30
N ARG A 280 -16.82 -29.43 -29.85
CA ARG A 280 -15.66 -29.92 -29.10
C ARG A 280 -14.73 -28.72 -28.83
N ARG A 281 -14.52 -28.37 -27.56
CA ARG A 281 -13.54 -27.36 -27.16
C ARG A 281 -12.15 -27.75 -27.69
N LYS A 282 -11.42 -26.79 -28.23
CA LYS A 282 -10.01 -26.92 -28.61
C LYS A 282 -9.15 -26.80 -27.36
N GLU A 283 -7.98 -27.41 -27.39
CA GLU A 283 -6.93 -27.13 -26.40
C GLU A 283 -6.51 -25.66 -26.55
N GLY A 284 -6.35 -24.97 -25.41
CA GLY A 284 -5.86 -23.60 -25.35
C GLY A 284 -4.38 -23.56 -24.95
N PRO A 285 -3.80 -22.36 -24.77
CA PRO A 285 -2.42 -22.22 -24.32
C PRO A 285 -2.21 -22.89 -22.95
N THR A 286 -1.08 -23.57 -22.81
CA THR A 286 -0.59 -24.11 -21.53
C THR A 286 0.47 -23.17 -20.97
N ILE A 287 0.27 -22.69 -19.74
CA ILE A 287 1.21 -21.85 -19.01
C ILE A 287 1.80 -22.67 -17.86
N VAL A 288 3.12 -22.71 -17.76
CA VAL A 288 3.84 -23.33 -16.65
C VAL A 288 4.43 -22.25 -15.75
N VAL A 289 4.13 -22.32 -14.45
CA VAL A 289 4.64 -21.40 -13.43
C VAL A 289 5.59 -22.18 -12.52
N ILE A 290 6.82 -21.71 -12.36
CA ILE A 290 7.87 -22.41 -11.61
C ILE A 290 8.00 -21.72 -10.24
N GLY A 291 7.70 -22.47 -9.18
CA GLY A 291 7.60 -22.03 -7.79
C GLY A 291 6.15 -21.77 -7.36
N ALA A 292 5.75 -22.33 -6.21
CA ALA A 292 4.48 -22.07 -5.52
C ALA A 292 4.69 -21.15 -4.30
N GLY A 293 5.56 -20.15 -4.45
CA GLY A 293 5.61 -18.98 -3.59
C GLY A 293 4.47 -18.00 -3.91
N MET A 294 4.43 -16.85 -3.21
CA MET A 294 3.36 -15.85 -3.41
C MET A 294 3.31 -15.26 -4.81
N ALA A 295 4.45 -15.11 -5.48
CA ALA A 295 4.52 -14.67 -6.87
C ALA A 295 3.87 -15.69 -7.82
N GLY A 296 4.28 -16.96 -7.75
CA GLY A 296 3.74 -18.01 -8.61
C GLY A 296 2.26 -18.33 -8.33
N LEU A 297 1.84 -18.39 -7.07
CA LEU A 297 0.44 -18.61 -6.70
C LEU A 297 -0.45 -17.41 -7.07
N GLY A 298 0.02 -16.18 -6.87
CA GLY A 298 -0.68 -14.95 -7.29
C GLY A 298 -0.80 -14.87 -8.82
N CYS A 299 0.29 -15.17 -9.54
CA CYS A 299 0.29 -15.25 -11.00
C CYS A 299 -0.69 -16.30 -11.51
N ALA A 300 -0.63 -17.54 -10.99
CA ALA A 300 -1.49 -18.63 -11.42
C ALA A 300 -2.97 -18.32 -11.17
N ARG A 301 -3.32 -17.76 -10.01
CA ARG A 301 -4.68 -17.36 -9.68
C ARG A 301 -5.19 -16.21 -10.56
N GLN A 302 -4.36 -15.20 -10.82
CA GLN A 302 -4.71 -14.10 -11.70
C GLN A 302 -4.86 -14.57 -13.15
N LEU A 303 -4.00 -15.47 -13.62
CA LEU A 303 -4.13 -16.12 -14.92
C LEU A 303 -5.45 -16.88 -15.02
N GLU A 304 -5.86 -17.67 -14.02
CA GLU A 304 -7.19 -18.29 -14.05
C GLU A 304 -8.33 -17.26 -14.13
N SER A 305 -8.27 -16.17 -13.36
CA SER A 305 -9.28 -15.10 -13.39
C SER A 305 -9.37 -14.43 -14.77
N LEU A 306 -8.23 -14.10 -15.36
CA LEU A 306 -8.13 -13.46 -16.67
C LEU A 306 -8.53 -14.42 -17.80
N LEU A 307 -8.13 -15.69 -17.74
CA LEU A 307 -8.51 -16.71 -18.70
C LEU A 307 -9.98 -17.12 -18.56
N ARG A 308 -10.62 -16.97 -17.39
CA ARG A 308 -12.08 -17.12 -17.23
C ARG A 308 -12.87 -15.97 -17.88
N GLN A 309 -12.32 -14.75 -17.88
CA GLN A 309 -12.95 -13.54 -18.41
C GLN A 309 -12.70 -13.27 -19.91
N TYR A 310 -11.47 -13.49 -20.41
CA TYR A 310 -11.00 -12.93 -21.69
C TYR A 310 -10.67 -13.94 -22.80
N ARG A 311 -10.71 -15.26 -22.54
CA ARG A 311 -10.45 -16.28 -23.58
C ARG A 311 -11.58 -16.38 -24.62
N ASP A 312 -11.29 -16.98 -25.77
CA ASP A 312 -12.35 -17.59 -26.56
C ASP A 312 -12.98 -18.76 -25.78
N SER A 313 -14.31 -18.68 -25.60
CA SER A 313 -15.23 -19.74 -25.18
C SER A 313 -14.92 -21.16 -25.69
N ASN A 314 -14.31 -21.31 -26.87
CA ASN A 314 -13.95 -22.60 -27.45
C ASN A 314 -12.63 -23.18 -26.93
N MET A 315 -11.78 -22.42 -26.22
CA MET A 315 -10.45 -22.85 -25.79
C MET A 315 -10.42 -23.31 -24.33
N LEU A 316 -9.63 -24.35 -24.07
CA LEU A 316 -9.27 -24.84 -22.73
C LEU A 316 -7.80 -24.51 -22.42
N PRO A 317 -7.48 -23.28 -22.00
CA PRO A 317 -6.15 -22.97 -21.50
C PRO A 317 -5.90 -23.71 -20.18
N ARG A 318 -4.63 -23.93 -19.85
CA ARG A 318 -4.20 -24.62 -18.63
C ARG A 318 -3.12 -23.82 -17.93
N VAL A 319 -3.20 -23.71 -16.61
CA VAL A 319 -2.14 -23.16 -15.77
C VAL A 319 -1.65 -24.27 -14.86
N ILE A 320 -0.36 -24.57 -14.88
CA ILE A 320 0.27 -25.63 -14.09
C ILE A 320 1.40 -25.00 -13.27
N VAL A 321 1.39 -25.20 -11.96
CA VAL A 321 2.45 -24.72 -11.07
C VAL A 321 3.36 -25.89 -10.67
N LEU A 322 4.67 -25.75 -10.87
CA LEU A 322 5.68 -26.73 -10.49
C LEU A 322 6.43 -26.22 -9.26
N GLU A 323 6.45 -26.96 -8.16
CA GLU A 323 7.11 -26.57 -6.91
C GLU A 323 8.12 -27.65 -6.52
N GLY A 324 9.40 -27.28 -6.36
CA GLY A 324 10.46 -28.23 -6.03
C GLY A 324 10.33 -28.82 -4.63
N ARG A 325 9.74 -28.09 -3.68
CA ARG A 325 9.53 -28.55 -2.30
C ARG A 325 8.29 -29.43 -2.17
N ARG A 326 8.22 -30.18 -1.08
CA ARG A 326 7.00 -30.88 -0.60
C ARG A 326 5.93 -29.95 0.04
N ARG A 327 6.13 -28.63 0.01
CA ARG A 327 5.28 -27.62 0.69
C ARG A 327 5.14 -26.36 -0.14
N LEU A 328 4.04 -25.63 0.06
CA LEU A 328 3.80 -24.35 -0.60
C LEU A 328 4.49 -23.17 0.13
N GLY A 329 4.33 -21.96 -0.43
CA GLY A 329 4.70 -20.68 0.19
C GLY A 329 6.15 -20.24 -0.01
N GLY A 330 7.05 -21.14 -0.43
CA GLY A 330 8.46 -20.82 -0.67
C GLY A 330 9.15 -20.25 0.58
N ARG A 331 9.44 -18.95 0.58
CA ARG A 331 10.02 -18.20 1.72
C ARG A 331 9.01 -17.77 2.79
N ILE A 332 7.71 -17.96 2.58
CA ILE A 332 6.74 -18.02 3.68
C ILE A 332 6.75 -19.46 4.22
N TYR A 333 7.27 -19.64 5.44
CA TYR A 333 7.36 -20.96 6.06
C TYR A 333 7.10 -20.94 7.56
N SER A 334 5.90 -21.38 7.92
CA SER A 334 5.42 -21.56 9.27
C SER A 334 5.70 -23.00 9.72
N HIS A 335 6.76 -23.23 10.52
CA HIS A 335 7.09 -24.55 11.03
C HIS A 335 6.18 -24.91 12.21
N PRO A 336 5.46 -26.05 12.20
CA PRO A 336 4.68 -26.51 13.36
C PRO A 336 5.55 -26.70 14.59
N LEU A 337 5.10 -26.21 15.75
CA LEU A 337 5.73 -26.48 17.04
C LEU A 337 5.00 -27.65 17.71
N THR A 338 5.75 -28.53 18.35
CA THR A 338 5.27 -29.86 18.76
C THR A 338 5.48 -30.17 20.25
N SER A 339 6.39 -29.45 20.93
CA SER A 339 6.67 -29.59 22.36
C SER A 339 5.46 -29.33 23.27
N LEU A 340 4.57 -28.41 22.88
CA LEU A 340 3.44 -27.97 23.69
C LEU A 340 2.15 -27.82 22.87
N LYS A 341 1.01 -28.01 23.55
CA LYS A 341 -0.34 -27.74 23.00
C LYS A 341 -0.80 -26.35 23.45
N SER A 342 -1.07 -25.45 22.51
CA SER A 342 -1.68 -24.16 22.83
C SER A 342 -3.10 -24.32 23.35
N ARG A 343 -3.49 -23.42 24.26
CA ARG A 343 -4.88 -23.24 24.74
C ARG A 343 -5.49 -21.89 24.30
N SER A 344 -4.73 -21.07 23.55
CA SER A 344 -5.08 -19.69 23.21
C SER A 344 -5.29 -19.46 21.71
N LEU A 345 -4.87 -20.38 20.85
CA LEU A 345 -5.15 -20.29 19.41
C LEU A 345 -6.64 -20.56 19.09
N PRO A 346 -7.22 -19.87 18.08
CA PRO A 346 -8.52 -20.21 17.51
C PRO A 346 -8.64 -21.68 17.09
N LYS A 347 -9.86 -22.24 17.24
CA LYS A 347 -10.17 -23.65 16.95
C LYS A 347 -9.79 -24.04 15.52
N GLY A 348 -8.94 -25.06 15.39
CA GLY A 348 -8.46 -25.58 14.10
C GLY A 348 -7.08 -25.06 13.69
N LEU A 349 -6.55 -24.04 14.36
CA LEU A 349 -5.16 -23.62 14.22
C LEU A 349 -4.25 -24.46 15.15
N VAL A 350 -2.99 -24.57 14.77
CA VAL A 350 -1.93 -25.25 15.53
C VAL A 350 -0.76 -24.29 15.72
N PRO A 351 0.06 -24.44 16.79
CA PRO A 351 1.25 -23.64 16.98
C PRO A 351 2.20 -23.73 15.80
N LYS A 352 2.65 -22.58 15.29
CA LYS A 352 3.71 -22.50 14.26
C LYS A 352 4.57 -21.27 14.47
N ALA A 353 5.89 -21.42 14.34
CA ALA A 353 6.83 -20.31 14.29
C ALA A 353 7.20 -19.98 12.84
N GLU A 354 7.47 -18.72 12.53
CA GLU A 354 7.84 -18.28 11.17
C GLU A 354 9.34 -18.36 10.93
N MET A 355 9.77 -19.34 10.12
CA MET A 355 11.16 -19.51 9.70
C MET A 355 11.61 -18.41 8.74
N GLY A 356 10.69 -17.88 7.94
CA GLY A 356 10.96 -16.89 6.89
C GLY A 356 10.20 -15.58 7.13
N ALA A 357 9.42 -15.15 6.13
CA ALA A 357 8.57 -13.98 6.27
C ALA A 357 7.61 -14.12 7.47
N GLN A 358 7.55 -13.11 8.33
CA GLN A 358 6.83 -13.11 9.61
C GLN A 358 5.90 -11.90 9.78
N ILE A 359 6.21 -10.79 9.12
CA ILE A 359 5.57 -9.49 9.31
C ILE A 359 4.84 -9.10 8.03
N ILE A 360 3.62 -8.61 8.18
CA ILE A 360 2.91 -7.78 7.22
C ILE A 360 3.24 -6.33 7.61
N VAL A 361 3.98 -5.62 6.76
CA VAL A 361 4.27 -4.18 6.95
C VAL A 361 3.10 -3.36 6.41
N GLY A 362 2.39 -2.66 7.29
CA GLY A 362 1.18 -1.91 7.02
C GLY A 362 -0.02 -2.75 6.52
N PHE A 363 -1.22 -2.22 6.71
CA PHE A 363 -2.41 -2.65 5.97
C PHE A 363 -3.06 -1.48 5.21
N ASP A 364 -2.78 -0.25 5.63
CA ASP A 364 -3.45 0.93 5.15
C ASP A 364 -2.58 1.63 4.08
N HIS A 365 -3.16 2.58 3.35
CA HIS A 365 -2.56 3.33 2.24
C HIS A 365 -1.88 2.57 1.08
N GLY A 366 -1.97 1.23 1.02
CA GLY A 366 -1.69 0.53 -0.24
C GLY A 366 -1.43 -0.96 -0.21
N ASN A 367 -1.34 -1.63 0.95
CA ASN A 367 -0.88 -3.02 0.97
C ASN A 367 -1.87 -3.98 0.25
N PRO A 368 -1.51 -4.62 -0.89
CA PRO A 368 -2.41 -5.51 -1.62
C PRO A 368 -2.78 -6.78 -0.84
N LEU A 369 -2.04 -7.10 0.24
CA LEU A 369 -2.37 -8.21 1.13
C LEU A 369 -3.57 -7.88 2.03
N ASP A 370 -3.92 -6.60 2.23
CA ASP A 370 -5.08 -6.18 3.03
C ASP A 370 -6.38 -6.88 2.59
N GLN A 371 -6.70 -6.71 1.31
CA GLN A 371 -7.89 -7.25 0.67
C GLN A 371 -7.94 -8.78 0.71
N ILE A 372 -6.79 -9.45 0.84
CA ILE A 372 -6.70 -10.92 0.89
C ILE A 372 -6.74 -11.42 2.34
N VAL A 373 -5.97 -10.82 3.24
CA VAL A 373 -5.79 -11.24 4.64
C VAL A 373 -6.96 -10.80 5.50
N ARG A 374 -7.32 -9.51 5.50
CA ARG A 374 -8.47 -8.98 6.26
C ARG A 374 -9.78 -9.22 5.50
N GLY A 375 -9.78 -8.99 4.19
CA GLY A 375 -10.96 -9.13 3.32
C GLY A 375 -11.33 -10.59 3.03
N GLN A 376 -10.62 -11.24 2.10
CA GLN A 376 -11.04 -12.50 1.48
C GLN A 376 -10.90 -13.75 2.35
N LEU A 377 -9.87 -13.80 3.20
CA LEU A 377 -9.56 -14.97 4.03
C LEU A 377 -9.91 -14.77 5.51
N ALA A 378 -10.20 -13.53 5.93
CA ALA A 378 -10.47 -13.13 7.32
C ALA A 378 -9.50 -13.77 8.34
N LEU A 379 -8.19 -13.76 8.03
CA LEU A 379 -7.17 -14.40 8.86
C LEU A 379 -7.00 -13.64 10.18
N ASN A 380 -6.81 -14.38 11.27
CA ASN A 380 -6.49 -13.81 12.56
C ASN A 380 -5.05 -13.26 12.54
N TYR A 381 -4.85 -12.02 13.01
CA TYR A 381 -3.53 -11.39 13.10
C TYR A 381 -3.36 -10.65 14.44
N HIS A 382 -2.11 -10.51 14.86
CA HIS A 382 -1.68 -9.73 16.02
C HIS A 382 -0.93 -8.48 15.55
N LYS A 383 -1.32 -7.30 16.03
CA LYS A 383 -0.62 -6.05 15.79
C LYS A 383 0.60 -5.96 16.69
N ILE A 384 1.77 -5.75 16.09
CA ILE A 384 3.05 -5.55 16.77
C ILE A 384 3.07 -4.13 17.34
N ARG A 385 3.34 -3.98 18.63
CA ARG A 385 3.58 -2.66 19.24
C ARG A 385 5.08 -2.38 19.28
N ASP A 386 5.44 -1.19 18.85
CA ASP A 386 6.82 -0.72 18.75
C ASP A 386 7.36 -0.23 20.11
N VAL A 387 7.34 -1.13 21.10
CA VAL A 387 7.66 -0.82 22.50
C VAL A 387 8.66 -1.85 23.02
N SER A 388 9.90 -1.74 22.56
CA SER A 388 11.00 -2.63 22.94
C SER A 388 11.67 -2.20 24.26
N THR A 389 12.47 -3.09 24.86
CA THR A 389 13.47 -2.73 25.87
C THR A 389 14.81 -3.22 25.35
N ILE A 390 15.81 -2.35 25.29
CA ILE A 390 17.18 -2.75 24.97
C ILE A 390 17.92 -3.05 26.28
N TYR A 391 18.64 -4.16 26.33
CA TYR A 391 19.49 -4.56 27.44
C TYR A 391 20.97 -4.48 27.06
N ASP A 392 21.80 -3.98 27.96
CA ASP A 392 23.25 -3.94 27.80
C ASP A 392 23.90 -5.30 28.09
N ILE A 393 25.19 -5.42 27.82
CA ILE A 393 25.98 -6.66 27.93
C ILE A 393 26.06 -7.23 29.36
N ASP A 394 25.80 -6.42 30.37
CA ASP A 394 25.68 -6.83 31.78
C ASP A 394 24.25 -7.27 32.17
N GLY A 395 23.30 -7.24 31.23
CA GLY A 395 21.89 -7.54 31.46
C GLY A 395 21.07 -6.37 32.04
N SER A 396 21.68 -5.19 32.27
CA SER A 396 20.93 -4.00 32.70
C SER A 396 20.10 -3.42 31.54
N PRO A 397 18.88 -2.90 31.79
CA PRO A 397 18.15 -2.16 30.78
C PRO A 397 18.87 -0.84 30.43
N VAL A 398 18.87 -0.47 29.15
CA VAL A 398 19.32 0.84 28.68
C VAL A 398 18.34 1.91 29.18
N ASN A 399 18.85 3.13 29.45
CA ASN A 399 17.99 4.25 29.85
C ASN A 399 17.30 4.85 28.61
N GLU A 400 16.00 5.09 28.68
CA GLU A 400 15.18 5.58 27.56
C GLU A 400 15.70 6.91 26.96
N ASN A 401 16.36 7.78 27.76
CA ASN A 401 16.99 9.00 27.22
C ASN A 401 18.30 8.70 26.49
N GLN A 402 19.09 7.72 26.95
CA GLN A 402 20.32 7.29 26.28
C GLN A 402 20.00 6.61 24.94
N ASP A 403 18.93 5.80 24.93
CA ASP A 403 18.34 5.19 23.74
C ASP A 403 17.98 6.27 22.70
N ALA A 404 17.10 7.20 23.06
CA ALA A 404 16.67 8.30 22.20
C ALA A 404 17.78 9.31 21.82
N MET A 405 18.91 9.34 22.54
CA MET A 405 20.09 10.15 22.17
C MET A 405 20.99 9.43 21.14
N ALA A 406 21.14 8.11 21.26
CA ALA A 406 21.91 7.30 20.33
C ALA A 406 21.14 7.05 19.01
N GLU A 407 19.84 6.82 19.08
CA GLU A 407 18.96 6.70 17.91
C GLU A 407 19.02 7.96 17.03
N LYS A 408 18.92 9.16 17.63
CA LYS A 408 19.00 10.42 16.89
C LYS A 408 20.38 10.66 16.27
N LEU A 409 21.45 10.27 16.95
CA LEU A 409 22.81 10.34 16.39
C LEU A 409 22.98 9.35 15.23
N TYR A 410 22.36 8.17 15.30
CA TYR A 410 22.33 7.19 14.22
C TYR A 410 21.53 7.71 13.02
N ASN A 411 20.34 8.27 13.25
CA ASN A 411 19.48 8.83 12.21
C ASN A 411 20.18 10.01 11.51
N ASP A 412 20.79 10.94 12.25
CA ASP A 412 21.57 12.05 11.66
C ASP A 412 22.71 11.54 10.75
N VAL A 413 23.46 10.50 11.15
CA VAL A 413 24.46 9.86 10.28
C VAL A 413 23.80 9.35 8.99
N LEU A 414 22.67 8.64 9.10
CA LEU A 414 21.96 8.07 7.97
C LEU A 414 21.40 9.16 7.03
N ASP A 415 20.78 10.20 7.56
CA ASP A 415 20.22 11.32 6.80
C ASP A 415 21.31 12.12 6.07
N ARG A 416 22.47 12.33 6.73
CA ARG A 416 23.65 12.93 6.08
C ARG A 416 24.28 12.02 5.01
N THR A 417 24.17 10.69 5.11
CA THR A 417 24.47 9.81 3.95
C THR A 417 23.40 9.91 2.86
N GLY A 418 22.16 10.21 3.23
CA GLY A 418 21.01 10.40 2.35
C GLY A 418 21.16 11.51 1.30
N PHE A 419 22.08 12.47 1.50
CA PHE A 419 22.42 13.45 0.48
C PHE A 419 23.01 12.83 -0.81
N TYR A 420 23.54 11.61 -0.75
CA TYR A 420 24.14 10.89 -1.87
C TYR A 420 23.17 9.94 -2.61
N ARG A 421 21.88 9.90 -2.22
CA ARG A 421 20.81 9.13 -2.88
C ARG A 421 20.63 9.48 -4.36
N HIS A 422 20.37 8.47 -5.18
CA HIS A 422 19.95 8.61 -6.57
C HIS A 422 18.51 9.13 -6.61
N LYS A 423 18.30 10.29 -7.24
CA LYS A 423 16.97 10.93 -7.33
C LYS A 423 16.28 10.50 -8.62
N ALA A 424 15.37 9.53 -8.51
CA ALA A 424 14.59 9.01 -9.61
C ALA A 424 13.77 10.12 -10.30
N LYS A 425 13.81 10.16 -11.63
CA LYS A 425 13.08 11.16 -12.44
C LYS A 425 11.63 10.73 -12.65
N ILE A 426 10.74 11.11 -11.74
CA ILE A 426 9.30 10.96 -11.92
C ILE A 426 8.87 11.77 -13.16
N LEU A 427 8.43 11.06 -14.20
CA LEU A 427 7.83 11.68 -15.38
C LEU A 427 6.38 12.07 -15.04
N PRO A 428 6.00 13.36 -15.09
CA PRO A 428 4.64 13.77 -14.80
C PRO A 428 3.68 13.28 -15.90
N THR A 429 2.50 12.85 -15.47
CA THR A 429 1.38 12.45 -16.32
C THR A 429 0.24 13.48 -16.23
N ALA A 430 -0.71 13.41 -17.16
CA ALA A 430 -1.83 14.35 -17.21
C ALA A 430 -2.68 14.32 -15.92
N GLU A 431 -2.86 15.49 -15.29
CA GLU A 431 -3.65 15.65 -14.07
C GLU A 431 -5.12 16.03 -14.35
N GLY A 432 -6.03 15.51 -13.53
CA GLY A 432 -7.39 16.02 -13.40
C GLY A 432 -7.47 17.20 -12.44
N ASN A 433 -8.54 17.97 -12.54
CA ASN A 433 -8.78 19.07 -11.61
C ASN A 433 -9.12 18.53 -10.20
N ARG A 434 -8.21 18.74 -9.24
CA ARG A 434 -8.30 18.22 -7.87
C ARG A 434 -9.58 18.65 -7.15
N GLU A 435 -9.90 19.95 -7.14
CA GLU A 435 -11.15 20.51 -6.56
C GLU A 435 -12.45 19.91 -7.13
N MET A 436 -12.42 19.39 -8.36
CA MET A 436 -13.56 18.73 -8.99
C MET A 436 -13.63 17.26 -8.59
N ILE A 437 -12.50 16.56 -8.51
CA ILE A 437 -12.41 15.17 -8.02
C ILE A 437 -12.83 15.10 -6.55
N ASP A 438 -12.29 15.96 -5.69
CA ASP A 438 -12.61 16.01 -4.25
C ASP A 438 -14.08 16.36 -4.00
N ALA A 439 -14.68 17.19 -4.86
CA ALA A 439 -16.10 17.51 -4.81
C ALA A 439 -17.01 16.47 -5.51
N GLY A 440 -16.47 15.43 -6.14
CA GLY A 440 -17.21 14.44 -6.94
C GLY A 440 -17.87 15.00 -8.22
N ARG A 441 -17.42 16.17 -8.67
CA ARG A 441 -17.95 16.93 -9.82
C ARG A 441 -17.20 16.61 -11.12
N GLU A 442 -17.82 16.91 -12.25
CA GLU A 442 -17.27 16.69 -13.60
C GLU A 442 -17.40 17.96 -14.46
N SER A 443 -16.48 18.14 -15.41
CA SER A 443 -16.61 19.16 -16.44
C SER A 443 -17.73 18.79 -17.44
N VAL A 444 -18.42 19.80 -17.96
CA VAL A 444 -19.32 19.69 -19.12
C VAL A 444 -18.75 20.46 -20.33
N VAL A 445 -17.54 20.99 -20.20
CA VAL A 445 -16.81 21.71 -21.25
C VAL A 445 -15.96 20.71 -22.02
N ASP A 446 -16.10 20.77 -23.34
CA ASP A 446 -15.22 20.14 -24.32
C ASP A 446 -14.47 21.25 -25.06
N ASP A 447 -13.17 21.07 -25.24
CA ASP A 447 -12.24 21.96 -25.96
C ASP A 447 -11.67 21.31 -27.25
N GLY A 448 -11.86 20.00 -27.44
CA GLY A 448 -11.33 19.25 -28.57
C GLY A 448 -9.82 19.00 -28.56
N LEU A 449 -9.08 19.40 -27.52
CA LEU A 449 -7.63 19.22 -27.44
C LEU A 449 -7.29 17.91 -26.75
N THR A 450 -6.62 16.99 -27.46
CA THR A 450 -6.13 15.74 -26.85
C THR A 450 -5.13 16.02 -25.73
N VAL A 451 -5.03 15.10 -24.76
CA VAL A 451 -4.03 15.15 -23.67
C VAL A 451 -2.63 15.40 -24.22
N ARG A 452 -2.23 14.70 -25.28
CA ARG A 452 -0.94 14.87 -25.92
C ARG A 452 -0.73 16.28 -26.46
N GLN A 453 -1.66 16.79 -27.27
CA GLN A 453 -1.58 18.14 -27.84
C GLN A 453 -1.55 19.22 -26.75
N TYR A 454 -2.25 19.00 -25.64
CA TYR A 454 -2.24 19.90 -24.50
C TYR A 454 -0.89 19.92 -23.77
N GLU A 455 -0.32 18.76 -23.45
CA GLU A 455 0.98 18.69 -22.75
C GLU A 455 2.15 19.07 -23.66
N GLU A 456 2.13 18.76 -24.96
CA GLU A 456 3.10 19.27 -25.94
C GLU A 456 3.04 20.81 -26.02
N ALA A 457 1.85 21.40 -26.06
CA ALA A 457 1.68 22.87 -26.04
C ALA A 457 2.00 23.51 -24.68
N ARG A 458 1.84 22.77 -23.57
CA ARG A 458 2.25 23.20 -22.23
C ARG A 458 3.77 23.26 -22.12
N ALA A 459 4.46 22.22 -22.56
CA ALA A 459 5.93 22.16 -22.60
C ALA A 459 6.52 23.24 -23.52
N ALA A 460 5.85 23.56 -24.62
CA ALA A 460 6.24 24.63 -25.54
C ALA A 460 5.80 26.04 -25.11
N GLY A 461 4.97 26.21 -24.07
CA GLY A 461 4.42 27.50 -23.66
C GLY A 461 3.38 28.11 -24.61
N THR A 462 2.78 27.30 -25.49
CA THR A 462 1.93 27.75 -26.62
C THR A 462 0.42 27.49 -26.45
N ILE A 463 -0.04 27.06 -25.28
CA ILE A 463 -1.47 26.74 -25.01
C ILE A 463 -2.44 27.83 -25.50
N ASP A 464 -2.11 29.12 -25.27
CA ASP A 464 -2.93 30.27 -25.67
C ASP A 464 -3.17 30.39 -27.19
N LEU A 465 -2.37 29.69 -28.01
CA LEU A 465 -2.54 29.64 -29.48
C LEU A 465 -3.52 28.54 -29.93
N LEU A 466 -3.73 27.50 -29.11
CA LEU A 466 -4.62 26.37 -29.43
C LEU A 466 -6.05 26.57 -28.94
N VAL A 467 -6.26 27.32 -27.85
CA VAL A 467 -7.59 27.52 -27.25
C VAL A 467 -8.36 28.65 -27.98
N PRO A 468 -9.56 28.40 -28.55
CA PRO A 468 -10.27 29.42 -29.32
C PRO A 468 -10.64 30.68 -28.52
N THR A 469 -10.04 31.81 -28.90
CA THR A 469 -10.09 33.13 -28.22
C THR A 469 -11.50 33.75 -28.03
N LYS A 470 -12.56 33.14 -28.57
CA LYS A 470 -13.96 33.59 -28.41
C LYS A 470 -14.66 33.15 -27.11
N ARG A 471 -14.04 32.33 -26.25
CA ARG A 471 -14.69 31.84 -25.00
C ARG A 471 -14.33 32.58 -23.70
N VAL A 472 -13.46 33.61 -23.72
CA VAL A 472 -13.11 34.38 -22.51
C VAL A 472 -14.08 35.56 -22.28
N ARG A 473 -15.20 35.32 -21.58
CA ARG A 473 -16.03 36.39 -20.97
C ARG A 473 -16.04 36.29 -19.45
N ARG A 474 -15.17 37.07 -18.80
CA ARG A 474 -15.19 37.43 -17.37
C ARG A 474 -15.35 36.27 -16.37
N GLY A 475 -14.39 35.34 -16.39
CA GLY A 475 -13.88 34.70 -15.16
C GLY A 475 -12.72 35.53 -14.58
N ILE A 476 -12.42 35.37 -13.29
CA ILE A 476 -11.35 36.10 -12.59
C ILE A 476 -10.00 35.87 -13.29
N LYS A 477 -9.26 36.96 -13.60
CA LYS A 477 -7.85 36.86 -14.01
C LYS A 477 -6.99 36.44 -12.82
N HIS A 478 -6.89 35.14 -12.57
CA HIS A 478 -5.71 34.61 -11.92
C HIS A 478 -4.53 34.88 -12.84
N LYS A 479 -3.55 35.64 -12.37
CA LYS A 479 -2.21 35.56 -12.95
C LYS A 479 -1.66 34.20 -12.56
N THR A 480 -1.47 33.32 -13.53
CA THR A 480 -0.38 32.35 -13.48
C THR A 480 0.93 33.14 -13.43
N ALA A 481 1.36 33.49 -12.22
CA ALA A 481 2.78 33.65 -11.96
C ALA A 481 3.43 32.27 -12.09
N GLU A 482 4.68 32.23 -12.52
CA GLU A 482 5.45 31.00 -12.73
C GLU A 482 5.94 30.42 -11.38
N ASN A 483 5.00 30.08 -10.51
CA ASN A 483 5.29 29.17 -9.41
C ASN A 483 5.32 27.76 -9.99
N GLN A 484 6.49 27.12 -9.91
CA GLN A 484 6.57 25.67 -9.94
C GLN A 484 5.81 25.12 -8.73
N LEU A 485 4.55 24.78 -8.91
CA LEU A 485 3.82 23.93 -7.98
C LEU A 485 4.34 22.50 -8.19
N SER A 486 5.32 22.11 -7.38
CA SER A 486 5.64 20.70 -7.17
C SER A 486 4.45 20.00 -6.51
N VAL A 487 4.42 18.67 -6.58
CA VAL A 487 3.37 17.84 -5.94
C VAL A 487 3.74 17.57 -4.47
N ASP A 488 4.23 18.61 -3.80
CA ASP A 488 4.66 18.60 -2.41
C ASP A 488 3.46 19.06 -1.56
N VAL A 489 2.55 18.13 -1.24
CA VAL A 489 1.39 18.37 -0.36
C VAL A 489 1.34 17.32 0.76
N ALA A 490 2.50 16.75 1.08
CA ALA A 490 2.70 15.74 2.15
C ALA A 490 3.89 16.06 3.09
N SER A 491 4.67 17.10 2.78
CA SER A 491 5.86 17.55 3.53
C SER A 491 5.62 18.72 4.48
N ASP A 492 4.57 19.52 4.26
CA ASP A 492 4.32 20.82 4.91
C ASP A 492 3.89 20.74 6.41
N LEU A 493 4.28 19.69 7.13
CA LEU A 493 3.99 19.46 8.55
C LEU A 493 5.19 19.10 9.42
N VAL A 494 6.42 19.03 8.86
CA VAL A 494 7.67 18.87 9.63
C VAL A 494 8.45 20.19 9.62
N GLY A 495 9.06 20.53 10.76
CA GLY A 495 9.83 21.77 10.90
C GLY A 495 11.27 21.63 10.40
N ASN A 496 11.75 22.63 9.67
CA ASN A 496 13.09 22.65 9.06
C ASN A 496 14.22 22.40 10.08
N SER A 497 14.98 21.32 9.90
CA SER A 497 16.24 21.03 10.62
C SER A 497 17.41 20.59 9.72
N ASP A 498 17.14 20.26 8.45
CA ASP A 498 18.05 19.49 7.59
C ASP A 498 19.34 20.23 7.18
N ASP A 499 19.39 21.56 7.34
CA ASP A 499 20.58 22.41 7.12
C ASP A 499 21.44 22.62 8.39
N ASP A 500 21.02 22.11 9.57
CA ASP A 500 21.73 22.36 10.83
C ASP A 500 23.11 21.64 10.86
N PRO A 501 24.18 22.32 11.33
CA PRO A 501 25.48 21.68 11.54
C PRO A 501 25.40 20.52 12.52
N ALA A 502 26.18 19.47 12.26
CA ALA A 502 26.27 18.27 13.12
C ALA A 502 26.39 18.59 14.61
N ALA A 503 27.24 19.56 14.96
CA ALA A 503 27.48 19.98 16.33
C ALA A 503 26.28 20.69 16.98
N LEU A 504 25.46 21.41 16.21
CA LEU A 504 24.21 22.01 16.68
C LEU A 504 23.17 20.92 16.93
N THR A 505 22.97 20.01 15.97
CA THR A 505 22.06 18.85 16.10
C THR A 505 22.43 17.98 17.31
N CYS A 506 23.72 17.79 17.57
CA CYS A 506 24.20 17.09 18.76
C CYS A 506 23.86 17.83 20.06
N GLN A 507 24.05 19.15 20.13
CA GLN A 507 23.69 19.93 21.32
C GLN A 507 22.18 19.96 21.58
N THR A 508 21.35 20.15 20.55
CA THR A 508 19.88 20.18 20.70
C THR A 508 19.30 18.81 21.08
N THR A 509 19.97 17.72 20.71
CA THR A 509 19.64 16.36 21.15
C THR A 509 20.22 15.97 22.52
N GLY A 510 21.04 16.83 23.15
CA GLY A 510 21.50 16.69 24.53
C GLY A 510 22.97 16.25 24.70
N TRP A 511 23.71 16.03 23.61
CA TRP A 511 25.13 15.70 23.67
C TRP A 511 25.98 16.92 24.05
N LYS A 512 27.06 16.68 24.78
CA LYS A 512 28.12 17.68 25.03
C LYS A 512 29.19 17.52 23.95
N LEU A 513 29.72 18.63 23.44
CA LEU A 513 30.82 18.61 22.47
C LEU A 513 32.17 18.44 23.20
N ASN A 514 33.12 17.80 22.51
CA ASN A 514 34.52 17.74 22.94
C ASN A 514 35.22 19.12 22.80
N PRO A 515 36.28 19.39 23.57
CA PRO A 515 37.05 20.63 23.45
C PRO A 515 37.59 20.84 22.03
N GLY A 516 37.42 22.06 21.50
CA GLY A 516 37.80 22.43 20.14
C GLY A 516 36.66 22.45 19.12
N TYR A 517 35.51 21.88 19.45
CA TYR A 517 34.30 21.93 18.60
C TYR A 517 33.34 23.07 19.01
N THR A 518 32.64 23.60 18.01
CA THR A 518 31.71 24.73 18.06
C THR A 518 30.36 24.35 17.47
N VAL A 519 29.28 25.10 17.75
CA VAL A 519 27.95 24.83 17.17
C VAL A 519 27.88 24.97 15.64
N SER A 520 28.89 25.56 15.01
CA SER A 520 29.01 25.68 13.55
C SER A 520 29.68 24.49 12.87
N ASP A 521 30.26 23.54 13.61
CA ASP A 521 31.01 22.43 13.03
C ASP A 521 30.10 21.33 12.47
N THR A 522 30.49 20.77 11.32
CA THR A 522 29.74 19.74 10.62
C THR A 522 30.65 18.64 10.08
N ILE A 523 30.11 17.42 9.91
CA ILE A 523 30.87 16.28 9.37
C ILE A 523 31.08 16.41 7.86
N GLN A 524 32.18 15.87 7.36
CA GLN A 524 32.62 15.93 5.96
C GLN A 524 32.65 14.52 5.36
N LEU A 525 31.54 14.12 4.74
CA LEU A 525 31.36 12.82 4.07
C LEU A 525 31.75 12.85 2.59
N ASP A 526 31.92 14.04 2.02
CA ASP A 526 32.00 14.26 0.58
C ASP A 526 33.23 13.60 -0.08
N GLN A 527 34.31 13.48 0.68
CA GLN A 527 35.54 12.80 0.24
C GLN A 527 35.37 11.29 0.16
N ILE A 528 34.71 10.65 1.14
CA ILE A 528 34.50 9.19 1.15
C ILE A 528 33.35 8.78 0.22
N ALA A 529 32.28 9.56 0.16
CA ALA A 529 31.13 9.29 -0.71
C ALA A 529 31.49 9.25 -2.21
N LYS A 530 32.47 10.05 -2.64
CA LYS A 530 32.83 10.24 -4.06
C LYS A 530 34.03 9.40 -4.54
N VAL A 531 34.57 8.49 -3.71
CA VAL A 531 35.71 7.62 -4.07
C VAL A 531 35.37 6.66 -5.23
N SER A 532 34.13 6.18 -5.30
CA SER A 532 33.70 5.17 -6.26
C SER A 532 32.25 5.39 -6.67
N GLN A 533 31.90 5.05 -7.92
CA GLN A 533 30.50 4.96 -8.34
C GLN A 533 29.76 3.80 -7.65
N ALA A 534 30.50 2.75 -7.27
CA ALA A 534 30.02 1.63 -6.47
C ALA A 534 30.45 1.79 -4.99
N GLN A 535 30.26 2.98 -4.42
CA GLN A 535 30.53 3.21 -3.00
C GLN A 535 29.44 2.57 -2.13
N THR A 536 29.86 2.00 -1.00
CA THR A 536 28.97 1.34 -0.04
C THR A 536 28.38 2.34 0.95
N LEU A 537 27.16 2.08 1.42
CA LEU A 537 26.55 2.84 2.51
C LEU A 537 27.41 2.74 3.79
N GLY A 538 27.83 1.52 4.14
CA GLY A 538 28.61 1.25 5.35
C GLY A 538 29.90 2.07 5.44
N ALA A 539 30.69 2.15 4.38
CA ALA A 539 31.94 2.92 4.39
C ALA A 539 31.75 4.42 4.67
N VAL A 540 30.62 5.00 4.25
CA VAL A 540 30.28 6.41 4.52
C VAL A 540 29.70 6.58 5.92
N MET A 541 28.81 5.69 6.37
CA MET A 541 28.29 5.70 7.73
C MET A 541 29.40 5.50 8.77
N ASP A 542 30.32 4.57 8.53
CA ASP A 542 31.42 4.26 9.45
C ASP A 542 32.43 5.43 9.57
N GLU A 543 32.65 6.23 8.51
CA GLU A 543 33.41 7.49 8.62
C GLU A 543 32.60 8.61 9.30
N GLY A 544 31.29 8.69 9.09
CA GLY A 544 30.41 9.58 9.85
C GLY A 544 30.49 9.33 11.35
N VAL A 545 30.41 8.06 11.76
CA VAL A 545 30.57 7.64 13.16
C VAL A 545 31.97 8.01 13.69
N LYS A 546 33.05 7.79 12.93
CA LYS A 546 34.41 8.22 13.35
C LYS A 546 34.54 9.73 13.53
N GLN A 547 33.85 10.53 12.73
CA GLN A 547 33.84 11.98 12.90
C GLN A 547 33.04 12.39 14.15
N TYR A 548 31.94 11.71 14.45
CA TYR A 548 31.21 11.89 15.70
C TYR A 548 31.98 11.43 16.94
N GLN A 549 32.78 10.35 16.87
CA GLN A 549 33.70 9.95 17.94
C GLN A 549 34.77 11.01 18.26
N ARG A 550 35.15 11.85 17.29
CA ARG A 550 36.05 12.99 17.53
C ARG A 550 35.29 14.17 18.14
N MET A 551 34.06 14.42 17.69
CA MET A 551 33.20 15.54 18.10
C MET A 551 32.58 15.37 19.50
N LEU A 552 32.26 14.13 19.91
CA LEU A 552 31.46 13.82 21.10
C LEU A 552 32.21 12.88 22.07
N PRO A 553 31.96 12.95 23.39
CA PRO A 553 32.54 12.07 24.39
C PRO A 553 31.78 10.74 24.47
N LEU A 554 31.69 10.02 23.35
CA LEU A 554 30.98 8.74 23.27
C LEU A 554 31.63 7.69 24.18
N THR A 555 30.80 6.92 24.89
CA THR A 555 31.26 5.78 25.70
C THR A 555 31.18 4.46 24.91
N PRO A 556 31.84 3.38 25.38
CA PRO A 556 31.64 2.05 24.81
C PRO A 556 30.18 1.58 24.81
N LYS A 557 29.33 2.06 25.73
CA LYS A 557 27.89 1.75 25.74
C LYS A 557 27.17 2.44 24.58
N ASP A 558 27.47 3.71 24.33
CA ASP A 558 26.89 4.47 23.22
C ASP A 558 27.32 3.86 21.87
N MET A 559 28.56 3.37 21.77
CA MET A 559 29.05 2.65 20.59
C MET A 559 28.36 1.30 20.35
N ARG A 560 28.06 0.54 21.41
CA ARG A 560 27.23 -0.68 21.31
C ARG A 560 25.81 -0.37 20.87
N LEU A 561 25.23 0.72 21.39
CA LEU A 561 23.85 1.16 21.13
C LEU A 561 23.69 1.69 19.70
N MET A 562 24.61 2.54 19.24
CA MET A 562 24.80 2.92 17.83
C MET A 562 24.84 1.68 16.92
N ASN A 563 25.65 0.68 17.28
CA ASN A 563 25.76 -0.55 16.48
C ASN A 563 24.54 -1.49 16.57
N TRP A 564 23.66 -1.32 17.54
CA TRP A 564 22.36 -1.99 17.57
C TRP A 564 21.42 -1.44 16.49
N HIS A 565 21.42 -0.13 16.25
CA HIS A 565 20.67 0.46 15.12
C HIS A 565 21.26 0.05 13.76
N PHE A 566 22.59 0.00 13.62
CA PHE A 566 23.23 -0.61 12.44
C PHE A 566 22.78 -2.07 12.26
N ALA A 567 22.78 -2.89 13.31
CA ALA A 567 22.30 -4.27 13.25
C ALA A 567 20.82 -4.37 12.84
N ASN A 568 19.99 -3.37 13.20
CA ASN A 568 18.60 -3.29 12.78
C ASN A 568 18.44 -2.91 11.29
N LEU A 569 19.33 -2.07 10.75
CA LEU A 569 19.41 -1.77 9.31
C LEU A 569 19.92 -2.97 8.51
N GLU A 570 20.92 -3.69 9.04
CA GLU A 570 21.40 -4.97 8.49
C GLU A 570 20.34 -6.08 8.58
N TYR A 571 19.42 -5.98 9.55
CA TYR A 571 18.23 -6.81 9.61
C TYR A 571 17.24 -6.47 8.49
N ALA A 572 16.84 -5.20 8.35
CA ALA A 572 15.91 -4.78 7.30
C ALA A 572 16.38 -5.24 5.91
N ASN A 573 17.69 -5.11 5.62
CA ASN A 573 18.28 -5.44 4.33
C ASN A 573 18.79 -6.89 4.18
N ALA A 574 18.81 -7.71 5.24
CA ALA A 574 19.46 -9.03 5.28
C ALA A 574 20.93 -9.07 4.79
N THR A 575 21.67 -7.99 4.98
CA THR A 575 23.10 -7.90 4.61
C THR A 575 23.83 -6.91 5.50
N ASN A 576 25.14 -7.07 5.61
CA ASN A 576 26.04 -6.05 6.15
C ASN A 576 25.94 -4.74 5.33
N VAL A 577 25.91 -3.58 6.00
CA VAL A 577 25.82 -2.25 5.34
C VAL A 577 26.99 -1.97 4.40
N ASN A 578 28.15 -2.61 4.63
CA ASN A 578 29.32 -2.58 3.75
C ASN A 578 29.13 -3.37 2.44
N ARG A 579 27.90 -3.82 2.11
CA ARG A 579 27.51 -4.32 0.79
C ARG A 579 26.40 -3.51 0.11
N LEU A 580 25.71 -2.63 0.84
CA LEU A 580 24.60 -1.82 0.33
C LEU A 580 25.09 -0.65 -0.52
N SER A 581 24.35 -0.28 -1.56
CA SER A 581 24.66 0.91 -2.37
C SER A 581 24.39 2.21 -1.61
N LEU A 582 25.41 3.07 -1.49
CA LEU A 582 25.26 4.41 -0.92
C LEU A 582 24.12 5.20 -1.59
N SER A 583 23.97 5.05 -2.91
CA SER A 583 23.03 5.86 -3.70
C SER A 583 21.68 5.18 -3.96
N GLY A 584 21.47 3.93 -3.56
CA GLY A 584 20.26 3.19 -3.95
C GLY A 584 19.78 2.11 -2.99
N TRP A 585 20.36 1.96 -1.81
CA TRP A 585 19.90 0.95 -0.82
C TRP A 585 18.42 1.11 -0.44
N ASP A 586 17.92 2.35 -0.46
CA ASP A 586 16.55 2.77 -0.14
C ASP A 586 15.79 3.30 -1.36
N GLN A 587 16.02 2.73 -2.55
CA GLN A 587 15.34 3.14 -3.79
C GLN A 587 13.81 2.96 -3.78
N ASP A 588 13.28 2.18 -2.83
CA ASP A 588 11.86 1.94 -2.60
C ASP A 588 11.22 2.91 -1.59
N ILE A 589 11.98 3.85 -1.01
CA ILE A 589 11.48 4.94 -0.16
C ILE A 589 10.34 5.71 -0.83
N GLY A 590 9.30 6.05 -0.05
CA GLY A 590 8.06 6.65 -0.56
C GLY A 590 7.05 5.65 -1.15
N ASN A 591 7.32 4.34 -1.07
CA ASN A 591 6.37 3.26 -1.37
C ASN A 591 5.93 2.48 -0.11
N GLU A 592 6.24 2.98 1.09
CA GLU A 592 5.88 2.36 2.35
C GLU A 592 4.35 2.29 2.54
N PHE A 593 3.88 1.29 3.28
CA PHE A 593 2.47 1.17 3.67
C PHE A 593 2.25 1.60 5.12
N GLU A 594 1.10 2.22 5.37
CA GLU A 594 0.76 2.74 6.68
C GLU A 594 0.03 1.70 7.56
N GLY A 595 -0.07 2.03 8.85
CA GLY A 595 -0.75 1.22 9.85
C GLY A 595 0.15 0.18 10.52
N GLU A 596 -0.32 -0.36 11.65
CA GLU A 596 0.49 -1.21 12.54
C GLU A 596 0.95 -2.51 11.87
N HIS A 597 2.26 -2.74 11.89
CA HIS A 597 2.91 -3.98 11.47
C HIS A 597 2.27 -5.18 12.18
N SER A 598 2.03 -6.28 11.46
CA SER A 598 1.17 -7.37 11.92
C SER A 598 1.74 -8.76 11.68
N GLN A 599 1.47 -9.72 12.57
CA GLN A 599 1.85 -11.13 12.45
C GLN A 599 0.60 -12.03 12.34
N VAL A 600 0.59 -13.03 11.45
CA VAL A 600 -0.56 -13.93 11.27
C VAL A 600 -0.59 -15.03 12.34
N ILE A 601 -1.69 -15.10 13.10
CA ILE A 601 -1.90 -16.05 14.19
C ILE A 601 -2.15 -17.46 13.63
N GLY A 602 -1.46 -18.48 14.14
CA GLY A 602 -1.48 -19.86 13.59
C GLY A 602 -0.67 -20.05 12.29
N GLY A 603 0.07 -19.02 11.89
CA GLY A 603 1.12 -19.05 10.87
C GLY A 603 0.74 -18.44 9.52
N TYR A 604 1.66 -17.65 8.98
CA TYR A 604 1.52 -16.84 7.76
C TYR A 604 1.33 -17.68 6.48
N GLN A 605 1.72 -18.96 6.47
CA GLN A 605 1.41 -19.88 5.38
C GLN A 605 -0.09 -20.06 5.09
N GLN A 606 -0.99 -19.66 5.99
CA GLN A 606 -2.43 -19.59 5.70
C GLN A 606 -2.75 -18.76 4.43
N LEU A 607 -1.98 -17.71 4.15
CA LEU A 607 -2.17 -16.86 2.97
C LEU A 607 -1.90 -17.60 1.64
N PRO A 608 -0.71 -18.21 1.38
CA PRO A 608 -0.50 -19.00 0.17
C PRO A 608 -1.39 -20.26 0.10
N TYR A 609 -1.75 -20.88 1.23
CA TYR A 609 -2.75 -21.96 1.22
C TYR A 609 -4.16 -21.48 0.86
N GLY A 610 -4.52 -20.23 1.18
CA GLY A 610 -5.72 -19.57 0.69
C GLY A 610 -5.71 -19.42 -0.83
N LEU A 611 -4.68 -18.74 -1.37
CA LEU A 611 -4.50 -18.54 -2.82
C LEU A 611 -4.48 -19.86 -3.61
N TYR A 612 -3.94 -20.94 -3.03
CA TYR A 612 -3.93 -22.28 -3.63
C TYR A 612 -5.32 -22.93 -3.74
N ASN A 613 -6.14 -22.84 -2.68
CA ASN A 613 -7.40 -23.57 -2.58
C ASN A 613 -8.63 -22.77 -3.04
N LEU A 614 -8.61 -21.44 -2.94
CA LEU A 614 -9.79 -20.57 -3.11
C LEU A 614 -9.64 -19.60 -4.31
N PRO A 615 -10.70 -19.41 -5.12
CA PRO A 615 -12.04 -19.99 -5.00
C PRO A 615 -12.10 -21.48 -5.39
N GLU A 616 -11.22 -21.92 -6.29
CA GLU A 616 -11.08 -23.31 -6.74
C GLU A 616 -9.62 -23.75 -6.68
N LYS A 617 -9.35 -25.05 -6.47
CA LYS A 617 -7.99 -25.55 -6.26
C LYS A 617 -7.13 -25.54 -7.54
N LEU A 618 -5.95 -24.89 -7.49
CA LEU A 618 -4.99 -24.83 -8.60
C LEU A 618 -4.30 -26.19 -8.88
N ASP A 619 -3.89 -26.45 -10.13
CA ASP A 619 -2.98 -27.56 -10.52
C ASP A 619 -1.54 -27.23 -10.08
N VAL A 620 -1.25 -27.43 -8.78
CA VAL A 620 0.09 -27.32 -8.20
C VAL A 620 0.68 -28.71 -7.97
N ARG A 621 1.88 -28.94 -8.52
CA ARG A 621 2.62 -30.19 -8.49
C ARG A 621 3.88 -29.98 -7.65
N THR A 622 3.86 -30.52 -6.44
CA THR A 622 4.99 -30.47 -5.50
C THR A 622 6.02 -31.56 -5.82
N GLN A 623 7.24 -31.39 -5.31
CA GLN A 623 8.40 -32.24 -5.59
C GLN A 623 8.79 -32.26 -7.09
N LYS A 624 8.54 -31.16 -7.81
CA LYS A 624 8.93 -30.96 -9.21
C LYS A 624 10.07 -29.95 -9.29
N ILE A 625 11.28 -30.47 -9.15
CA ILE A 625 12.54 -29.72 -9.20
C ILE A 625 12.90 -29.54 -10.68
N VAL A 626 12.82 -28.30 -11.18
CA VAL A 626 13.12 -27.98 -12.59
C VAL A 626 14.63 -27.88 -12.80
N THR A 627 15.15 -28.55 -13.84
CA THR A 627 16.57 -28.56 -14.23
C THR A 627 16.82 -27.80 -15.52
N ASP A 628 15.89 -27.86 -16.48
CA ASP A 628 16.04 -27.26 -17.81
C ASP A 628 14.80 -26.46 -18.20
N ILE A 629 15.03 -25.32 -18.86
CA ILE A 629 14.00 -24.47 -19.46
C ILE A 629 14.47 -24.10 -20.88
N SER A 630 13.98 -24.83 -21.89
CA SER A 630 14.15 -24.46 -23.29
C SER A 630 13.01 -23.52 -23.72
N TYR A 631 13.31 -22.37 -24.33
CA TYR A 631 12.32 -21.32 -24.64
C TYR A 631 12.61 -20.58 -25.95
N SER A 632 11.63 -19.80 -26.45
CA SER A 632 11.78 -18.98 -27.66
C SER A 632 12.16 -17.55 -27.30
N THR A 633 13.21 -17.03 -27.93
CA THR A 633 13.63 -15.61 -27.82
C THR A 633 12.93 -14.68 -28.82
N SER A 634 12.14 -15.21 -29.76
CA SER A 634 11.60 -14.43 -30.89
C SER A 634 10.07 -14.45 -30.96
N GLU A 635 9.46 -13.26 -30.97
CA GLU A 635 8.01 -13.06 -31.08
C GLU A 635 7.43 -13.51 -32.44
N GLY A 636 8.27 -13.61 -33.47
CA GLY A 636 7.88 -13.99 -34.82
C GLY A 636 7.56 -15.47 -34.99
N ASN A 637 8.25 -16.37 -34.27
CA ASN A 637 8.15 -17.82 -34.51
C ASN A 637 7.10 -18.50 -33.61
N LYS A 638 5.84 -18.06 -33.77
CA LYS A 638 4.67 -18.31 -32.88
C LYS A 638 4.26 -19.78 -32.66
N ASN A 639 4.93 -20.75 -33.28
CA ASN A 639 4.70 -22.18 -33.06
C ASN A 639 5.72 -22.82 -32.10
N THR A 640 6.74 -22.09 -31.65
CA THR A 640 7.83 -22.62 -30.82
C THR A 640 7.43 -22.64 -29.35
N LYS A 641 6.86 -23.77 -28.89
CA LYS A 641 6.54 -23.99 -27.47
C LYS A 641 7.83 -24.16 -26.64
N ALA A 642 7.80 -23.64 -25.42
CA ALA A 642 8.82 -23.88 -24.41
C ALA A 642 8.72 -25.31 -23.85
N LEU A 643 9.82 -25.79 -23.29
CA LEU A 643 9.96 -27.12 -22.70
C LEU A 643 10.62 -27.00 -21.32
N VAL A 644 9.92 -27.46 -20.28
CA VAL A 644 10.42 -27.45 -18.89
C VAL A 644 10.65 -28.90 -18.45
N LYS A 645 11.89 -29.26 -18.10
CA LYS A 645 12.25 -30.61 -17.60
C LYS A 645 12.44 -30.59 -16.09
N CYS A 646 12.02 -31.67 -15.44
CA CYS A 646 12.25 -31.91 -14.01
C CYS A 646 13.32 -32.98 -13.79
N GLU A 647 13.98 -32.94 -12.62
CA GLU A 647 15.00 -33.89 -12.17
C GLU A 647 14.49 -35.35 -12.17
N ASP A 648 13.20 -35.55 -11.92
CA ASP A 648 12.55 -36.87 -11.96
C ASP A 648 12.15 -37.35 -13.37
N GLY A 649 12.57 -36.62 -14.41
CA GLY A 649 12.35 -36.94 -15.83
C GLY A 649 11.03 -36.44 -16.42
N ASP A 650 10.08 -35.95 -15.60
CA ASP A 650 8.84 -35.36 -16.12
C ASP A 650 9.16 -34.12 -16.97
N THR A 651 8.48 -34.00 -18.11
CA THR A 651 8.70 -32.92 -19.07
C THR A 651 7.37 -32.26 -19.43
N PHE A 652 7.33 -30.92 -19.36
CA PHE A 652 6.15 -30.09 -19.56
C PHE A 652 6.36 -29.18 -20.78
N THR A 653 5.52 -29.35 -21.80
CA THR A 653 5.48 -28.44 -22.96
C THR A 653 4.52 -27.30 -22.68
N ALA A 654 4.97 -26.05 -22.85
CA ALA A 654 4.21 -24.85 -22.50
C ALA A 654 4.26 -23.81 -23.63
N ASP A 655 3.19 -23.03 -23.78
CA ASP A 655 3.15 -21.87 -24.66
C ASP A 655 3.85 -20.65 -24.01
N HIS A 656 3.74 -20.52 -22.68
CA HIS A 656 4.47 -19.55 -21.85
C HIS A 656 5.01 -20.19 -20.58
N VAL A 657 6.16 -19.72 -20.09
CA VAL A 657 6.75 -20.11 -18.80
C VAL A 657 6.93 -18.87 -17.93
N VAL A 658 6.56 -18.96 -16.64
CA VAL A 658 6.86 -17.95 -15.61
C VAL A 658 7.86 -18.52 -14.61
N PHE A 659 9.05 -17.96 -14.52
CA PHE A 659 10.01 -18.31 -13.48
C PHE A 659 9.75 -17.46 -12.22
N THR A 660 9.56 -18.12 -11.06
CA THR A 660 9.39 -17.45 -9.74
C THR A 660 10.31 -17.99 -8.64
N GLY A 661 11.41 -18.65 -9.03
CA GLY A 661 12.50 -18.99 -8.12
C GLY A 661 13.21 -17.75 -7.55
N SER A 662 14.06 -17.94 -6.55
CA SER A 662 14.82 -16.83 -5.96
C SER A 662 15.93 -16.32 -6.88
N LEU A 663 16.35 -15.06 -6.66
CA LEU A 663 17.59 -14.54 -7.24
C LEU A 663 18.80 -15.41 -6.84
N GLY A 664 18.82 -15.96 -5.62
CA GLY A 664 19.84 -16.93 -5.20
C GLY A 664 19.93 -18.16 -6.10
N VAL A 665 18.80 -18.78 -6.49
CA VAL A 665 18.79 -19.92 -7.44
C VAL A 665 19.32 -19.52 -8.82
N LEU A 666 18.99 -18.32 -9.30
CA LEU A 666 19.53 -17.80 -10.57
C LEU A 666 21.04 -17.53 -10.48
N LYS A 667 21.54 -16.99 -9.36
CA LYS A 667 22.97 -16.76 -9.12
C LYS A 667 23.79 -18.05 -9.06
N GLN A 668 23.22 -19.17 -8.59
CA GLN A 668 23.90 -20.48 -8.60
C GLN A 668 23.98 -21.14 -9.99
N GLN A 669 23.23 -20.66 -10.98
CA GLN A 669 23.20 -21.19 -12.36
C GLN A 669 22.85 -22.69 -12.49
N ASN A 670 22.27 -23.30 -11.45
CA ASN A 670 21.86 -24.72 -11.41
C ASN A 670 20.68 -25.07 -12.34
N ILE A 671 20.07 -24.10 -13.02
CA ILE A 671 18.99 -24.30 -13.98
C ILE A 671 19.53 -23.94 -15.36
N ASN A 672 19.50 -24.91 -16.27
CA ASN A 672 19.92 -24.76 -17.66
C ASN A 672 18.85 -23.98 -18.45
N PHE A 673 19.24 -22.84 -19.02
CA PHE A 673 18.39 -22.02 -19.90
C PHE A 673 18.85 -22.20 -21.35
N GLU A 674 17.94 -22.60 -22.24
CA GLU A 674 18.23 -22.88 -23.65
C GLU A 674 17.31 -22.05 -24.57
N PRO A 675 17.84 -21.04 -25.32
CA PRO A 675 19.21 -20.55 -25.27
C PRO A 675 19.55 -19.87 -23.94
N PRO A 676 20.84 -19.63 -23.63
CA PRO A 676 21.24 -18.95 -22.40
C PRO A 676 20.61 -17.57 -22.23
N LEU A 677 20.38 -17.17 -20.97
CA LEU A 677 19.90 -15.83 -20.64
C LEU A 677 20.83 -14.75 -21.21
N PRO A 678 20.30 -13.64 -21.77
CA PRO A 678 21.08 -12.59 -22.41
C PRO A 678 21.87 -11.75 -21.39
N ASP A 679 22.94 -11.10 -21.86
CA ASP A 679 23.91 -10.40 -20.99
C ASP A 679 23.30 -9.31 -20.10
N TRP A 680 22.28 -8.58 -20.58
CA TRP A 680 21.58 -7.59 -19.75
C TRP A 680 20.83 -8.23 -18.56
N LYS A 681 20.28 -9.44 -18.73
CA LYS A 681 19.64 -10.22 -17.66
C LYS A 681 20.69 -10.83 -16.73
N ARG A 682 21.76 -11.42 -17.29
CA ARG A 682 22.86 -12.00 -16.50
C ARG A 682 23.54 -10.94 -15.63
N GLY A 683 23.86 -9.78 -16.20
CA GLY A 683 24.43 -8.66 -15.47
C GLY A 683 23.54 -8.15 -14.33
N ALA A 684 22.22 -8.12 -14.49
CA ALA A 684 21.31 -7.78 -13.39
C ALA A 684 21.25 -8.86 -12.30
N ILE A 685 21.24 -10.15 -12.70
CA ILE A 685 21.35 -11.31 -11.78
C ILE A 685 22.66 -11.25 -10.99
N GLU A 686 23.77 -10.84 -11.62
CA GLU A 686 25.09 -10.71 -11.01
C GLU A 686 25.17 -9.50 -10.06
N ARG A 687 24.79 -8.31 -10.55
CA ARG A 687 24.90 -7.03 -9.82
C ARG A 687 24.03 -6.91 -8.57
N LEU A 688 22.79 -7.42 -8.60
CA LEU A 688 21.88 -7.33 -7.45
C LEU A 688 22.39 -8.15 -6.26
N GLY A 689 22.17 -7.66 -5.05
CA GLY A 689 22.47 -8.38 -3.83
C GLY A 689 21.45 -9.49 -3.55
N PHE A 690 21.89 -10.57 -2.90
CA PHE A 690 20.98 -11.54 -2.29
C PHE A 690 21.49 -11.86 -0.89
N GLY A 691 20.72 -11.44 0.11
CA GLY A 691 21.09 -11.42 1.52
C GLY A 691 20.84 -12.73 2.26
N ILE A 692 21.31 -12.82 3.49
CA ILE A 692 21.04 -13.93 4.41
C ILE A 692 20.54 -13.35 5.74
N MET A 693 19.44 -13.92 6.21
CA MET A 693 18.75 -13.60 7.45
C MET A 693 18.42 -14.91 8.14
N ASN A 694 18.91 -15.12 9.37
CA ASN A 694 18.62 -16.35 10.10
C ASN A 694 17.97 -16.09 11.47
N LYS A 695 17.27 -17.11 11.95
CA LYS A 695 16.44 -17.09 13.14
C LYS A 695 16.76 -18.28 14.03
N VAL A 696 16.70 -18.06 15.34
CA VAL A 696 16.77 -19.11 16.35
C VAL A 696 15.47 -19.07 17.15
N VAL A 697 14.61 -20.04 16.90
CA VAL A 697 13.34 -20.23 17.59
C VAL A 697 13.59 -21.01 18.88
N LEU A 698 13.01 -20.54 19.98
CA LEU A 698 13.18 -21.09 21.33
C LEU A 698 11.80 -21.22 22.00
N VAL A 699 11.32 -22.45 22.20
CA VAL A 699 10.07 -22.71 22.93
C VAL A 699 10.39 -23.07 24.38
N PHE A 700 9.65 -22.53 25.34
CA PHE A 700 9.81 -22.76 26.77
C PHE A 700 8.50 -23.24 27.41
N GLU A 701 8.58 -23.88 28.58
CA GLU A 701 7.38 -24.33 29.31
C GLU A 701 6.52 -23.16 29.80
N GLN A 702 7.17 -22.09 30.28
CA GLN A 702 6.55 -20.86 30.77
C GLN A 702 7.38 -19.64 30.32
N PRO A 703 6.76 -18.46 30.15
CA PRO A 703 7.49 -17.24 29.86
C PRO A 703 8.20 -16.68 31.10
N PHE A 704 9.45 -16.25 30.93
CA PHE A 704 10.25 -15.55 31.97
C PHE A 704 10.50 -14.07 31.64
N TRP A 705 9.96 -13.59 30.51
CA TRP A 705 10.06 -12.22 29.99
C TRP A 705 8.75 -11.45 30.13
N ASP A 706 8.75 -10.12 29.93
CA ASP A 706 7.51 -9.33 29.93
C ASP A 706 6.64 -9.69 28.72
N THR A 707 5.62 -10.52 28.97
CA THR A 707 4.67 -10.97 27.93
C THR A 707 3.84 -9.83 27.33
N ARG A 708 3.91 -8.62 27.89
CA ARG A 708 3.24 -7.41 27.38
C ARG A 708 4.07 -6.66 26.34
N ARG A 709 5.37 -6.94 26.15
CA ARG A 709 6.18 -6.38 25.05
C ARG A 709 6.28 -7.40 23.91
N ASP A 710 6.19 -6.94 22.67
CA ASP A 710 6.24 -7.84 21.49
C ASP A 710 7.69 -8.15 21.05
N MET A 711 8.68 -7.40 21.56
CA MET A 711 10.11 -7.63 21.33
C MET A 711 11.01 -7.01 22.41
N PHE A 712 12.27 -7.42 22.46
CA PHE A 712 13.35 -6.78 23.24
C PHE A 712 14.72 -6.93 22.53
N GLY A 713 15.61 -5.97 22.72
CA GLY A 713 16.93 -5.91 22.07
C GLY A 713 18.09 -6.22 23.04
N LEU A 714 19.19 -6.77 22.53
CA LEU A 714 20.44 -6.95 23.27
C LEU A 714 21.59 -6.20 22.58
N LEU A 715 22.32 -5.41 23.35
CA LEU A 715 23.59 -4.83 22.90
C LEU A 715 24.68 -5.91 22.78
N ARG A 716 25.56 -5.76 21.78
CA ARG A 716 26.62 -6.71 21.45
C ARG A 716 27.98 -6.04 21.49
N GLU A 717 28.99 -6.76 21.98
CA GLU A 717 30.37 -6.30 21.97
C GLU A 717 31.02 -6.46 20.59
N PRO A 718 31.99 -5.59 20.23
CA PRO A 718 32.83 -5.80 19.05
C PRO A 718 33.72 -7.06 19.19
N ALA A 719 34.46 -7.41 18.14
CA ALA A 719 35.35 -8.58 18.17
C ALA A 719 36.42 -8.50 19.28
N ASN A 720 36.84 -7.29 19.66
CA ASN A 720 37.74 -6.99 20.77
C ASN A 720 37.03 -6.04 21.76
N ALA A 721 36.56 -6.55 22.91
CA ALA A 721 35.76 -5.79 23.88
C ALA A 721 36.40 -4.48 24.42
N VAL A 722 37.71 -4.27 24.22
CA VAL A 722 38.42 -3.05 24.64
C VAL A 722 38.38 -1.94 23.56
N THR A 723 37.91 -2.24 22.34
CA THR A 723 37.91 -1.29 21.21
C THR A 723 36.68 -0.37 21.20
N MET A 724 36.85 0.79 20.59
CA MET A 724 35.76 1.62 20.06
C MET A 724 35.82 1.77 18.54
N VAL A 725 36.72 1.06 17.83
CA VAL A 725 36.76 1.07 16.36
C VAL A 725 35.43 0.54 15.81
N GLN A 726 34.76 1.37 15.03
CA GLN A 726 33.41 1.12 14.51
C GLN A 726 33.33 -0.18 13.69
N GLU A 727 34.31 -0.43 12.83
CA GLU A 727 34.34 -1.61 11.96
C GLU A 727 34.42 -2.94 12.73
N GLU A 728 35.02 -2.96 13.93
CA GLU A 728 35.15 -4.18 14.74
C GLU A 728 33.79 -4.67 15.33
N TYR A 729 32.74 -3.85 15.25
CA TYR A 729 31.37 -4.23 15.64
C TYR A 729 30.66 -5.09 14.59
N ALA A 730 31.00 -4.96 13.30
CA ALA A 730 30.25 -5.56 12.19
C ALA A 730 30.10 -7.09 12.32
N ALA A 731 31.15 -7.78 12.77
CA ALA A 731 31.15 -9.22 12.96
C ALA A 731 30.17 -9.73 14.03
N ASN A 732 29.81 -8.90 15.02
CA ASN A 732 29.04 -9.32 16.20
C ASN A 732 27.71 -8.59 16.37
N ARG A 733 27.51 -7.41 15.80
CA ARG A 733 26.36 -6.54 16.12
C ARG A 733 25.00 -7.18 15.84
N GLY A 734 24.87 -7.93 14.75
CA GLY A 734 23.63 -8.65 14.39
C GLY A 734 23.35 -9.96 15.14
N ARG A 735 24.19 -10.36 16.12
CA ARG A 735 24.16 -11.70 16.76
C ARG A 735 23.24 -11.73 17.98
N PHE A 736 22.02 -12.23 17.83
CA PHE A 736 20.96 -12.18 18.86
C PHE A 736 20.59 -10.74 19.28
N TYR A 737 20.73 -9.79 18.36
CA TYR A 737 20.54 -8.36 18.66
C TYR A 737 19.08 -8.01 19.00
N LEU A 738 18.11 -8.76 18.50
CA LEU A 738 16.68 -8.59 18.74
C LEU A 738 15.99 -9.95 18.95
N PHE A 739 15.05 -9.98 19.90
CA PHE A 739 14.20 -11.12 20.21
C PHE A 739 12.73 -10.76 20.01
N TRP A 740 12.00 -11.53 19.21
CA TRP A 740 10.55 -11.43 19.09
C TRP A 740 9.84 -12.30 20.14
N ASN A 741 8.92 -11.70 20.89
CA ASN A 741 7.95 -12.42 21.72
C ASN A 741 6.76 -12.83 20.85
N VAL A 742 6.85 -14.02 20.24
CA VAL A 742 5.82 -14.52 19.31
C VAL A 742 4.69 -15.29 20.00
N MET A 743 4.49 -15.11 21.32
CA MET A 743 3.42 -15.77 22.08
C MET A 743 2.02 -15.55 21.50
N LYS A 744 1.76 -14.34 20.97
CA LYS A 744 0.46 -13.97 20.40
C LYS A 744 0.18 -14.64 19.04
N ALA A 745 1.22 -14.86 18.23
CA ALA A 745 1.12 -15.52 16.92
C ALA A 745 1.17 -17.05 17.00
N THR A 746 2.04 -17.59 17.87
CA THR A 746 2.26 -19.04 18.06
C THR A 746 1.27 -19.69 19.03
N GLY A 747 0.75 -18.92 20.00
CA GLY A 747 -0.03 -19.43 21.12
C GLY A 747 0.76 -20.25 22.16
N LEU A 748 2.10 -20.21 22.14
CA LEU A 748 3.02 -20.89 23.07
C LEU A 748 4.06 -19.91 23.65
N PRO A 749 4.70 -20.18 24.81
CA PRO A 749 5.82 -19.40 25.31
C PRO A 749 7.05 -19.56 24.40
N CYS A 750 7.13 -18.71 23.37
CA CYS A 750 8.09 -18.85 22.28
C CYS A 750 8.77 -17.51 22.00
N LEU A 751 10.10 -17.54 21.98
CA LEU A 751 10.93 -16.45 21.48
C LEU A 751 11.50 -16.79 20.10
N ILE A 752 11.81 -15.76 19.31
CA ILE A 752 12.64 -15.89 18.10
C ILE A 752 13.77 -14.86 18.20
N ALA A 753 15.00 -15.33 18.40
CA ALA A 753 16.20 -14.51 18.33
C ALA A 753 16.66 -14.34 16.88
N LEU A 754 17.16 -13.16 16.53
CA LEU A 754 17.61 -12.85 15.17
C LEU A 754 19.12 -12.91 14.99
N MET A 755 19.54 -13.33 13.80
CA MET A 755 20.93 -13.35 13.32
C MET A 755 20.97 -12.57 12.01
N ALA A 756 21.44 -11.31 12.09
CA ALA A 756 21.52 -10.36 10.99
C ALA A 756 22.98 -10.04 10.62
N GLY A 757 23.21 -9.35 9.49
CA GLY A 757 24.56 -8.98 9.03
C GLY A 757 25.50 -10.18 8.93
N ASP A 758 26.74 -10.03 9.38
CA ASP A 758 27.74 -11.11 9.36
C ASP A 758 27.39 -12.28 10.30
N ALA A 759 26.59 -12.03 11.34
CA ALA A 759 26.11 -13.08 12.24
C ALA A 759 25.12 -14.04 11.54
N ALA A 760 24.38 -13.57 10.53
CA ALA A 760 23.51 -14.42 9.72
C ALA A 760 24.30 -15.52 8.99
N HIS A 761 25.49 -15.17 8.49
CA HIS A 761 26.44 -16.11 7.86
C HIS A 761 27.10 -17.04 8.89
N GLN A 762 27.38 -16.57 10.12
CA GLN A 762 27.90 -17.43 11.20
C GLN A 762 26.89 -18.50 11.65
N ALA A 763 25.59 -18.22 11.57
CA ALA A 763 24.54 -19.19 11.90
C ALA A 763 24.47 -20.36 10.90
N GLU A 764 24.86 -20.15 9.64
CA GLU A 764 24.91 -21.21 8.63
C GLU A 764 25.96 -22.27 9.01
N SER A 765 27.16 -21.87 9.44
CA SER A 765 28.31 -22.77 9.63
C SER A 765 28.54 -23.27 11.06
N ARG A 766 27.95 -22.64 12.09
CA ARG A 766 28.10 -23.08 13.49
C ARG A 766 27.12 -24.20 13.86
N PRO A 767 27.48 -25.13 14.78
CA PRO A 767 26.56 -26.14 15.30
C PRO A 767 25.37 -25.54 16.06
N ASP A 768 24.22 -26.21 16.00
CA ASP A 768 23.00 -25.77 16.70
C ASP A 768 23.19 -25.74 18.22
N GLU A 769 23.91 -26.70 18.79
CA GLU A 769 24.18 -26.77 20.23
C GLU A 769 24.95 -25.55 20.74
N ASP A 770 25.95 -25.06 20.00
CA ASP A 770 26.71 -23.85 20.35
C ASP A 770 25.84 -22.60 20.27
N ILE A 771 24.97 -22.51 19.25
CA ILE A 771 24.03 -21.40 19.06
C ILE A 771 23.01 -21.37 20.21
N VAL A 772 22.42 -22.52 20.56
CA VAL A 772 21.43 -22.66 21.64
C VAL A 772 22.07 -22.38 23.02
N LYS A 773 23.25 -22.94 23.28
CA LYS A 773 24.02 -22.71 24.50
C LYS A 773 24.37 -21.23 24.68
N GLU A 774 24.79 -20.55 23.60
CA GLU A 774 25.12 -19.13 23.63
C GLU A 774 23.87 -18.27 23.88
N VAL A 775 22.79 -18.46 23.11
CA VAL A 775 21.58 -17.62 23.23
C VAL A 775 20.86 -17.81 24.58
N THR A 776 20.79 -19.04 25.10
CA THR A 776 20.25 -19.29 26.44
C THR A 776 21.18 -18.72 27.52
N GLY A 777 22.50 -18.69 27.29
CA GLY A 777 23.46 -17.97 28.13
C GLY A 777 23.21 -16.44 28.15
N GLN A 778 22.92 -15.83 27.01
CA GLN A 778 22.54 -14.41 26.94
C GLN A 778 21.21 -14.15 27.69
N LEU A 779 20.20 -14.99 27.49
CA LEU A 779 18.92 -14.89 28.21
C LEU A 779 19.09 -15.02 29.73
N ARG A 780 19.94 -15.94 30.19
CA ARG A 780 20.33 -16.08 31.62
C ARG A 780 21.05 -14.84 32.16
N ASN A 781 21.84 -14.15 31.33
CA ASN A 781 22.54 -12.92 31.70
C ASN A 781 21.59 -11.70 31.79
N VAL A 782 20.53 -11.67 30.98
CA VAL A 782 19.51 -10.60 30.99
C VAL A 782 18.52 -10.80 32.14
N PHE A 783 17.91 -11.97 32.24
CA PHE A 783 16.85 -12.25 33.21
C PHE A 783 17.39 -12.82 34.53
N LYS A 784 18.51 -12.29 35.04
CA LYS A 784 19.24 -12.76 36.25
C LYS A 784 18.39 -12.97 37.50
N HIS A 785 17.25 -12.29 37.61
CA HIS A 785 16.34 -12.37 38.75
C HIS A 785 15.27 -13.48 38.62
N THR A 786 15.24 -14.20 37.50
CA THR A 786 14.27 -15.25 37.17
C THR A 786 15.00 -16.51 36.70
N PRO A 787 14.61 -17.73 37.13
CA PRO A 787 15.21 -18.95 36.58
C PRO A 787 14.87 -19.10 35.09
N VAL A 788 15.89 -19.01 34.23
CA VAL A 788 15.77 -19.26 32.78
C VAL A 788 16.11 -20.73 32.48
N PRO A 789 15.11 -21.58 32.17
CA PRO A 789 15.33 -22.97 31.81
C PRO A 789 15.95 -23.09 30.41
N ASP A 790 16.43 -24.27 30.06
CA ASP A 790 16.75 -24.60 28.67
C ASP A 790 15.45 -24.79 27.86
N PRO A 791 15.45 -24.48 26.55
CA PRO A 791 14.27 -24.59 25.69
C PRO A 791 13.82 -26.05 25.48
N LEU A 792 12.51 -26.25 25.35
CA LEU A 792 11.87 -27.55 25.07
C LEU A 792 11.98 -27.95 23.58
N GLU A 793 12.06 -26.98 22.69
CA GLU A 793 12.10 -27.15 21.23
C GLU A 793 12.86 -25.96 20.62
N THR A 794 13.85 -26.26 19.78
CA THR A 794 14.74 -25.27 19.16
C THR A 794 14.83 -25.47 17.66
N ILE A 795 14.80 -24.39 16.89
CA ILE A 795 14.95 -24.44 15.43
C ILE A 795 15.86 -23.30 14.97
N ILE A 796 16.98 -23.65 14.32
CA ILE A 796 17.91 -22.69 13.69
C ILE A 796 17.63 -22.72 12.18
N THR A 797 17.37 -21.57 11.57
CA THR A 797 17.22 -21.49 10.11
C THR A 797 18.57 -21.38 9.42
N ARG A 798 18.66 -21.93 8.20
CA ARG A 798 19.84 -21.86 7.32
C ARG A 798 19.41 -21.57 5.89
N TRP A 799 18.96 -20.35 5.63
CA TRP A 799 18.39 -19.96 4.33
C TRP A 799 19.42 -19.96 3.20
N GLY A 800 20.71 -19.74 3.51
CA GLY A 800 21.82 -19.83 2.56
C GLY A 800 22.09 -21.23 2.05
N GLN A 801 21.95 -22.25 2.91
CA GLN A 801 22.11 -23.67 2.55
C GLN A 801 20.85 -24.29 1.92
N ASP A 802 19.68 -23.68 2.03
CA ASP A 802 18.44 -24.22 1.45
C ASP A 802 18.48 -24.15 -0.10
N PRO A 803 18.51 -25.31 -0.81
CA PRO A 803 18.82 -25.38 -2.24
C PRO A 803 17.70 -24.86 -3.15
N PHE A 804 16.55 -24.50 -2.59
CA PHE A 804 15.46 -23.85 -3.32
C PHE A 804 15.45 -22.32 -3.14
N THR A 805 16.43 -21.77 -2.41
CA THR A 805 16.49 -20.33 -2.09
C THR A 805 17.90 -19.74 -2.18
N TYR A 806 18.93 -20.39 -1.63
CA TYR A 806 20.30 -19.87 -1.52
C TYR A 806 20.40 -18.46 -0.92
N GLY A 807 19.63 -18.19 0.14
CA GLY A 807 19.54 -16.91 0.84
C GLY A 807 18.10 -16.48 1.12
N SER A 808 17.94 -15.29 1.68
CA SER A 808 16.67 -14.81 2.25
C SER A 808 15.90 -13.89 1.29
N TYR A 809 16.47 -12.77 0.85
CA TYR A 809 15.85 -11.83 -0.08
C TYR A 809 16.87 -10.91 -0.76
N SER A 810 16.46 -10.20 -1.83
CA SER A 810 17.36 -9.29 -2.54
C SER A 810 17.64 -7.99 -1.78
N TYR A 811 18.77 -7.35 -2.10
CA TYR A 811 19.12 -6.00 -1.65
C TYR A 811 19.82 -5.25 -2.79
N VAL A 812 19.82 -3.91 -2.77
CA VAL A 812 20.58 -3.12 -3.75
C VAL A 812 22.04 -3.09 -3.32
N ALA A 813 22.85 -3.95 -3.94
CA ALA A 813 24.28 -4.00 -3.69
C ALA A 813 24.99 -2.76 -4.25
N ALA A 814 26.16 -2.41 -3.75
CA ALA A 814 26.92 -1.26 -4.24
C ALA A 814 27.26 -1.30 -5.75
N SER A 815 27.28 -2.48 -6.36
CA SER A 815 27.43 -2.68 -7.80
C SER A 815 26.15 -2.57 -8.64
N ALA A 816 24.97 -2.48 -8.01
CA ALA A 816 23.68 -2.49 -8.72
C ALA A 816 23.29 -1.14 -9.30
N PHE A 817 22.57 -1.18 -10.42
CA PHE A 817 22.00 -0.03 -11.11
C PHE A 817 20.52 0.13 -10.72
N PRO A 818 19.96 1.36 -10.72
CA PRO A 818 18.56 1.60 -10.30
C PRO A 818 17.54 0.74 -11.05
N ASP A 819 17.77 0.52 -12.35
CA ASP A 819 16.87 -0.23 -13.23
C ASP A 819 17.02 -1.76 -13.11
N ASP A 820 17.94 -2.29 -12.28
CA ASP A 820 18.25 -3.74 -12.27
C ASP A 820 17.05 -4.61 -11.86
N TYR A 821 16.13 -4.12 -11.03
CA TYR A 821 14.88 -4.82 -10.70
C TYR A 821 13.89 -4.91 -11.88
N ASP A 822 13.87 -3.89 -12.75
CA ASP A 822 13.04 -3.87 -13.94
C ASP A 822 13.67 -4.69 -15.07
N LEU A 823 15.01 -4.69 -15.18
CA LEU A 823 15.74 -5.67 -15.99
C LEU A 823 15.48 -7.10 -15.48
N MET A 824 15.40 -7.34 -14.18
CA MET A 824 15.00 -8.64 -13.64
C MET A 824 13.55 -9.02 -13.99
N ALA A 825 12.63 -8.06 -14.02
CA ALA A 825 11.23 -8.27 -14.43
C ALA A 825 11.05 -8.59 -15.92
N GLN A 826 11.80 -7.92 -16.80
CA GLN A 826 11.57 -7.94 -18.26
C GLN A 826 11.53 -9.37 -18.86
N PRO A 827 10.47 -9.75 -19.59
CA PRO A 827 10.38 -11.07 -20.21
C PRO A 827 11.31 -11.23 -21.42
N ILE A 828 11.57 -12.48 -21.81
CA ILE A 828 12.40 -12.86 -22.95
C ILE A 828 11.58 -13.81 -23.84
N GLY A 829 10.89 -13.25 -24.84
CA GLY A 829 9.98 -13.99 -25.72
C GLY A 829 8.83 -14.63 -24.93
N ASN A 830 8.84 -15.95 -24.76
CA ASN A 830 7.83 -16.67 -23.95
C ASN A 830 8.28 -17.10 -22.55
N LEU A 831 9.44 -16.64 -22.08
CA LEU A 831 9.91 -16.78 -20.70
C LEU A 831 9.70 -15.47 -19.92
N HIS A 832 8.88 -15.51 -18.88
CA HIS A 832 8.54 -14.39 -17.99
C HIS A 832 9.17 -14.57 -16.61
N PHE A 833 9.33 -13.48 -15.87
CA PHE A 833 9.94 -13.48 -14.53
C PHE A 833 9.02 -12.78 -13.51
N ALA A 834 8.87 -13.39 -12.33
CA ALA A 834 8.21 -12.79 -11.17
C ALA A 834 8.90 -13.22 -9.86
N GLY A 835 8.60 -12.56 -8.74
CA GLY A 835 9.31 -12.70 -7.47
C GLY A 835 9.66 -11.33 -6.89
N GLU A 836 10.02 -11.28 -5.60
CA GLU A 836 10.41 -10.01 -4.95
C GLU A 836 11.62 -9.35 -5.62
N ALA A 837 12.60 -10.14 -6.06
CA ALA A 837 13.71 -9.69 -6.91
C ALA A 837 13.32 -9.21 -8.33
N THR A 838 12.04 -8.92 -8.58
CA THR A 838 11.51 -8.35 -9.84
C THR A 838 10.53 -7.19 -9.59
N CYS A 839 10.50 -6.61 -8.38
CA CYS A 839 9.56 -5.54 -8.01
C CYS A 839 10.32 -4.35 -7.41
N GLY A 840 10.84 -3.45 -8.26
CA GLY A 840 11.74 -2.38 -7.83
C GLY A 840 11.17 -1.34 -6.87
N THR A 841 9.84 -1.26 -6.76
CA THR A 841 9.12 -0.38 -5.81
C THR A 841 8.77 -1.06 -4.48
N HIS A 842 8.87 -2.40 -4.39
CA HIS A 842 8.57 -3.17 -3.19
C HIS A 842 9.47 -4.42 -3.10
N PRO A 843 10.81 -4.30 -3.18
CA PRO A 843 11.74 -5.43 -3.15
C PRO A 843 11.66 -6.19 -1.83
N ALA A 844 12.32 -7.35 -1.73
CA ALA A 844 12.39 -8.22 -0.55
C ALA A 844 11.06 -8.75 0.07
N THR A 845 9.90 -8.21 -0.30
CA THR A 845 8.66 -8.35 0.46
C THR A 845 7.69 -9.43 -0.06
N VAL A 846 6.79 -9.85 0.82
CA VAL A 846 5.65 -10.73 0.45
C VAL A 846 4.69 -10.04 -0.53
N HIS A 847 4.45 -8.74 -0.34
CA HIS A 847 3.51 -7.99 -1.18
C HIS A 847 4.10 -7.67 -2.56
N GLY A 848 5.38 -7.34 -2.67
CA GLY A 848 6.08 -7.15 -3.96
C GLY A 848 6.19 -8.46 -4.75
N ALA A 849 6.46 -9.58 -4.06
CA ALA A 849 6.34 -10.90 -4.66
C ALA A 849 4.93 -11.14 -5.24
N TYR A 850 3.86 -10.82 -4.50
CA TYR A 850 2.49 -10.95 -5.01
C TYR A 850 2.19 -10.01 -6.20
N LEU A 851 2.58 -8.74 -6.12
CA LEU A 851 2.41 -7.74 -7.20
C LEU A 851 3.12 -8.15 -8.49
N SER A 852 4.36 -8.65 -8.40
CA SER A 852 5.08 -9.16 -9.58
C SER A 852 4.39 -10.36 -10.24
N GLY A 853 3.69 -11.20 -9.46
CA GLY A 853 2.85 -12.28 -9.98
C GLY A 853 1.65 -11.76 -10.78
N LEU A 854 0.99 -10.70 -10.29
CA LEU A 854 -0.08 -10.02 -11.03
C LEU A 854 0.44 -9.36 -12.33
N ARG A 855 1.63 -8.75 -12.29
CA ARG A 855 2.29 -8.20 -13.49
C ARG A 855 2.54 -9.30 -14.53
N ALA A 856 3.17 -10.41 -14.17
CA ALA A 856 3.44 -11.51 -15.11
C ALA A 856 2.15 -12.12 -15.70
N ALA A 857 1.04 -12.09 -14.95
CA ALA A 857 -0.27 -12.48 -15.50
C ALA A 857 -0.81 -11.45 -16.53
N SER A 858 -0.58 -10.15 -16.31
CA SER A 858 -0.90 -9.07 -17.28
C SER A 858 -0.05 -9.17 -18.55
N GLU A 859 1.25 -9.48 -18.42
CA GLU A 859 2.16 -9.74 -19.53
C GLU A 859 1.67 -10.92 -20.40
N ILE A 860 1.27 -12.03 -19.78
CA ILE A 860 0.84 -13.25 -20.48
C ILE A 860 -0.57 -13.14 -21.09
N ILE A 861 -1.50 -12.38 -20.49
CA ILE A 861 -2.81 -12.19 -21.10
C ILE A 861 -2.75 -11.31 -22.37
N LEU A 862 -1.68 -10.52 -22.56
CA LEU A 862 -1.50 -9.67 -23.74
C LEU A 862 -1.41 -10.45 -25.07
N PRO A 863 -0.52 -11.46 -25.25
CA PRO A 863 -0.50 -12.28 -26.46
C PRO A 863 -1.71 -13.22 -26.59
N ILE A 864 -2.35 -13.61 -25.47
CA ILE A 864 -3.48 -14.56 -25.47
C ILE A 864 -4.81 -13.89 -25.84
N ALA A 865 -5.10 -12.72 -25.27
CA ALA A 865 -6.36 -11.98 -25.47
C ALA A 865 -6.21 -10.74 -26.38
N GLY A 866 -4.98 -10.40 -26.80
CA GLY A 866 -4.68 -9.19 -27.54
C GLY A 866 -4.58 -7.93 -26.65
N PRO A 867 -4.24 -6.78 -27.24
CA PRO A 867 -4.24 -5.49 -26.54
C PRO A 867 -5.66 -5.09 -26.12
N ILE A 868 -5.77 -4.22 -25.11
CA ILE A 868 -7.05 -3.68 -24.66
C ILE A 868 -7.73 -2.94 -25.82
N GLN A 869 -8.91 -3.40 -26.21
CA GLN A 869 -9.64 -2.85 -27.35
C GLN A 869 -10.29 -1.53 -26.96
N MET A 870 -9.69 -0.42 -27.38
CA MET A 870 -10.24 0.93 -27.16
C MET A 870 -11.57 1.08 -27.90
N PRO A 871 -12.70 1.39 -27.22
CA PRO A 871 -13.98 1.60 -27.90
C PRO A 871 -13.94 2.84 -28.78
N HIS A 872 -14.44 2.73 -30.01
CA HIS A 872 -14.46 3.82 -30.99
C HIS A 872 -15.91 4.17 -31.39
N PRO A 873 -16.36 5.43 -31.26
CA PRO A 873 -15.68 6.56 -30.61
C PRO A 873 -15.59 6.39 -29.09
N LEU A 874 -14.47 6.81 -28.49
CA LEU A 874 -14.25 6.72 -27.03
C LEU A 874 -15.22 7.60 -26.23
N VAL A 875 -15.65 8.72 -26.82
CA VAL A 875 -16.71 9.60 -26.32
C VAL A 875 -17.74 9.81 -27.43
N PRO A 876 -18.91 9.16 -27.39
CA PRO A 876 -19.96 9.35 -28.39
C PRO A 876 -20.65 10.72 -28.38
N ASP A 877 -21.12 11.17 -29.55
CA ASP A 877 -21.97 12.37 -29.68
C ASP A 877 -23.26 12.29 -28.84
N LYS A 878 -23.66 13.41 -28.23
CA LYS A 878 -24.96 13.54 -27.50
C LYS A 878 -26.21 13.27 -28.36
N SER A 879 -26.09 13.24 -29.69
CA SER A 879 -27.22 13.34 -30.63
C SER A 879 -27.82 12.01 -31.10
N LYS A 880 -27.12 10.87 -30.95
CA LYS A 880 -27.47 9.62 -31.66
C LYS A 880 -28.35 8.63 -30.89
N VAL A 881 -28.60 8.84 -29.59
CA VAL A 881 -29.45 7.93 -28.79
C VAL A 881 -30.88 8.44 -28.67
N ARG A 882 -31.63 8.39 -29.79
CA ARG A 882 -33.09 8.32 -29.77
C ARG A 882 -33.50 6.97 -30.37
N SER A 883 -34.16 6.14 -29.57
CA SER A 883 -34.62 4.82 -29.97
C SER A 883 -35.55 4.87 -31.19
N LYS A 884 -35.34 3.98 -32.16
CA LYS A 884 -36.27 3.77 -33.29
C LYS A 884 -37.54 3.05 -32.80
N SER A 885 -38.42 3.77 -32.11
CA SER A 885 -39.80 3.33 -31.86
C SER A 885 -40.64 3.59 -33.11
N SER A 886 -40.67 2.64 -34.04
CA SER A 886 -41.51 2.70 -35.22
C SER A 886 -42.95 2.32 -34.90
N THR A 887 -43.84 3.31 -34.84
CA THR A 887 -45.29 3.11 -34.95
C THR A 887 -45.84 3.94 -36.12
N PRO A 888 -46.84 3.43 -36.88
CA PRO A 888 -47.27 4.08 -38.11
C PRO A 888 -48.00 5.40 -37.90
N THR A 889 -48.06 6.18 -38.97
CA THR A 889 -48.98 7.32 -39.12
C THR A 889 -50.45 6.88 -39.06
N ASP A 890 -51.25 7.62 -38.31
CA ASP A 890 -52.47 8.19 -38.89
C ASP A 890 -52.75 9.58 -38.26
N SER A 891 -53.77 10.26 -38.77
CA SER A 891 -54.04 11.67 -38.57
C SER A 891 -55.51 11.90 -38.19
N THR A 892 -55.80 12.86 -37.30
CA THR A 892 -56.73 13.99 -37.57
C THR A 892 -57.09 14.84 -36.33
N LYS A 893 -57.41 16.09 -36.65
CA LYS A 893 -57.97 17.20 -35.86
C LYS A 893 -59.05 16.82 -34.81
N LYS A 894 -58.99 17.40 -33.59
CA LYS A 894 -59.89 18.50 -33.14
C LYS A 894 -59.58 19.08 -31.73
N LYS A 895 -60.34 20.12 -31.33
CA LYS A 895 -60.24 20.95 -30.10
C LYS A 895 -61.31 20.58 -29.05
N ARG A 896 -61.12 21.11 -27.82
CA ARG A 896 -62.00 21.15 -26.62
C ARG A 896 -62.01 19.84 -25.78
N GLY A 897 -62.24 19.87 -24.46
CA GLY A 897 -62.18 21.01 -23.52
C GLY A 897 -63.17 20.97 -22.33
N LEU A 898 -62.61 20.96 -21.10
CA LEU A 898 -63.19 21.33 -19.78
C LEU A 898 -64.24 20.41 -19.08
N THR A 899 -64.18 20.48 -17.74
CA THR A 899 -65.23 20.26 -16.69
C THR A 899 -65.87 18.88 -16.44
N SER A 900 -65.29 18.15 -15.46
CA SER A 900 -65.90 17.71 -14.19
C SER A 900 -67.32 17.12 -14.09
N SER A 901 -67.43 15.89 -13.54
CA SER A 901 -68.38 15.52 -12.46
C SER A 901 -68.08 14.14 -11.85
N SER A 902 -68.50 13.95 -10.60
CA SER A 902 -68.60 12.70 -9.81
C SER A 902 -70.09 12.51 -9.40
N PRO A 903 -70.57 11.52 -8.60
CA PRO A 903 -69.87 10.47 -7.83
C PRO A 903 -70.56 9.06 -7.83
N GLU A 904 -70.19 8.23 -6.83
CA GLU A 904 -70.92 7.08 -6.21
C GLU A 904 -70.72 5.60 -6.69
N THR A 905 -69.93 4.88 -5.87
CA THR A 905 -70.09 3.55 -5.20
C THR A 905 -71.38 2.70 -5.34
N PRO A 906 -71.43 1.39 -4.92
CA PRO A 906 -70.46 0.60 -4.10
C PRO A 906 -70.21 -0.90 -4.49
N SER A 907 -69.38 -1.57 -3.67
CA SER A 907 -69.51 -2.97 -3.16
C SER A 907 -68.50 -4.07 -3.61
N ASN A 908 -68.23 -5.00 -2.68
CA ASN A 908 -67.09 -5.93 -2.62
C ASN A 908 -67.39 -7.36 -3.14
N LEU A 909 -66.33 -8.18 -3.36
CA LEU A 909 -66.04 -9.40 -2.56
C LEU A 909 -64.81 -10.23 -3.06
N ASN A 910 -63.77 -10.33 -2.21
CA ASN A 910 -62.98 -11.52 -1.77
C ASN A 910 -62.58 -12.71 -2.69
N PRO A 911 -61.55 -13.54 -2.32
CA PRO A 911 -60.31 -13.22 -1.58
C PRO A 911 -59.03 -14.02 -2.01
N GLN A 912 -57.89 -13.68 -1.39
CA GLN A 912 -56.64 -14.49 -1.20
C GLN A 912 -55.74 -14.85 -2.42
N PRO A 913 -54.44 -15.19 -2.19
CA PRO A 913 -53.54 -14.77 -1.11
C PRO A 913 -52.19 -14.19 -1.62
N SER A 914 -51.49 -13.39 -0.80
CA SER A 914 -50.08 -13.04 -1.05
C SER A 914 -49.27 -12.84 0.24
N ILE A 915 -48.04 -13.32 0.25
CA ILE A 915 -47.10 -13.27 1.39
C ILE A 915 -46.22 -12.01 1.29
N SER A 916 -45.77 -11.50 2.44
CA SER A 916 -45.10 -10.21 2.59
C SER A 916 -43.62 -10.17 2.18
N THR A 917 -43.22 -9.16 1.41
CA THR A 917 -41.84 -8.64 1.37
C THR A 917 -41.80 -7.13 1.15
N SER A 918 -41.05 -6.40 2.00
CA SER A 918 -40.43 -5.07 1.74
C SER A 918 -41.25 -4.00 1.01
N ARG A 919 -42.00 -3.16 1.75
CA ARG A 919 -42.53 -1.88 1.23
C ARG A 919 -41.40 -0.87 0.99
N LYS A 920 -41.53 -0.05 -0.06
CA LYS A 920 -40.86 1.26 -0.14
C LYS A 920 -41.53 2.21 0.88
N PRO A 921 -40.78 3.12 1.53
CA PRO A 921 -41.36 4.07 2.47
C PRO A 921 -42.40 4.97 1.77
N THR A 922 -43.50 5.23 2.47
CA THR A 922 -44.55 6.16 2.04
C THR A 922 -44.20 7.60 2.37
N THR A 923 -44.86 8.57 1.74
CA THR A 923 -44.63 10.01 2.02
C THR A 923 -44.84 10.35 3.50
N SER A 924 -45.75 9.65 4.18
CA SER A 924 -45.93 9.70 5.65
C SER A 924 -44.66 9.38 6.44
N ASP A 925 -43.88 8.41 5.97
CA ASP A 925 -42.69 7.90 6.67
C ASP A 925 -41.51 8.86 6.49
N GLN A 926 -41.52 9.63 5.41
CA GLN A 926 -40.57 10.73 5.20
C GLN A 926 -40.94 11.91 6.11
N ASN A 927 -42.19 12.39 6.08
CA ASN A 927 -42.65 13.47 6.95
C ASN A 927 -42.43 13.16 8.45
N ARG A 928 -42.64 11.90 8.89
CA ARG A 928 -42.35 11.47 10.27
C ARG A 928 -40.86 11.51 10.62
N ARG A 929 -39.96 11.23 9.67
CA ARG A 929 -38.51 11.37 9.86
C ARG A 929 -38.09 12.84 9.90
N ASP A 930 -38.57 13.63 8.96
CA ASP A 930 -38.26 15.05 8.87
C ASP A 930 -38.69 15.79 10.17
N ALA A 931 -39.86 15.42 10.73
CA ALA A 931 -40.34 15.92 12.01
C ALA A 931 -39.53 15.43 13.24
N TYR A 932 -39.06 14.18 13.22
CA TYR A 932 -38.21 13.62 14.28
C TYR A 932 -36.84 14.31 14.29
N ASP A 933 -36.22 14.47 13.12
CA ASP A 933 -34.97 15.19 12.96
C ASP A 933 -35.15 16.68 13.35
N GLN A 934 -36.29 17.31 13.02
CA GLN A 934 -36.60 18.68 13.46
C GLN A 934 -36.70 18.77 14.99
N ALA A 935 -37.38 17.84 15.66
CA ALA A 935 -37.49 17.80 17.12
C ALA A 935 -36.11 17.62 17.79
N LEU A 936 -35.31 16.67 17.30
CA LEU A 936 -33.93 16.45 17.72
C LEU A 936 -33.07 17.73 17.60
N TRP A 937 -33.06 18.36 16.43
CA TRP A 937 -32.28 19.59 16.22
C TRP A 937 -32.79 20.76 17.06
N THR A 938 -34.09 20.83 17.33
CA THR A 938 -34.68 21.85 18.22
C THR A 938 -34.15 21.68 19.65
N THR A 939 -34.06 20.44 20.16
CA THR A 939 -33.46 20.18 21.48
C THR A 939 -31.96 20.47 21.50
N ILE A 940 -31.20 20.07 20.47
CA ILE A 940 -29.76 20.38 20.34
C ILE A 940 -29.51 21.90 20.43
N TYR A 941 -30.25 22.71 19.67
CA TYR A 941 -30.09 24.17 19.71
C TYR A 941 -30.64 24.81 20.99
N ALA A 942 -31.60 24.20 21.68
CA ALA A 942 -32.10 24.68 22.96
C ALA A 942 -31.10 24.46 24.11
N GLU A 943 -30.31 23.39 24.07
CA GLU A 943 -29.31 23.07 25.10
C GLU A 943 -27.92 23.67 24.81
N LEU A 944 -27.46 23.61 23.57
CA LEU A 944 -26.09 24.01 23.18
C LEU A 944 -26.01 25.40 22.53
N GLY A 945 -27.15 26.00 22.22
CA GLY A 945 -27.23 27.24 21.44
C GLY A 945 -26.80 27.05 19.98
N SER A 946 -26.77 28.17 19.25
CA SER A 946 -26.30 28.23 17.86
C SER A 946 -24.80 27.90 17.76
N PRO A 947 -24.35 27.22 16.68
CA PRO A 947 -22.94 26.89 16.49
C PRO A 947 -22.07 28.15 16.36
N PRO A 948 -20.81 28.11 16.84
CA PRO A 948 -19.91 29.27 16.82
C PRO A 948 -19.64 29.76 15.40
N ILE A 949 -19.82 31.07 15.19
CA ILE A 949 -19.76 31.72 13.87
C ILE A 949 -18.31 31.70 13.33
N ARG A 950 -18.16 31.22 12.09
CA ARG A 950 -16.85 31.10 11.43
C ARG A 950 -16.22 32.49 11.19
N PRO A 951 -14.96 32.73 11.63
CA PRO A 951 -14.33 34.04 11.50
C PRO A 951 -14.04 34.43 10.04
N THR A 952 -14.47 35.64 9.66
CA THR A 952 -14.22 36.24 8.35
C THR A 952 -12.76 36.70 8.21
N LYS A 953 -12.07 36.31 7.13
CA LYS A 953 -10.67 36.66 6.89
C LYS A 953 -10.51 38.15 6.55
N SER A 954 -9.99 38.94 7.50
CA SER A 954 -9.81 40.39 7.36
C SER A 954 -8.47 40.76 6.72
N GLY A 955 -8.51 41.55 5.65
CA GLY A 955 -7.41 42.45 5.26
C GLY A 955 -6.00 41.86 5.09
N LEU A 956 -5.84 40.85 4.23
CA LEU A 956 -4.56 40.11 4.04
C LEU A 956 -3.64 40.64 2.92
N ASN A 957 -3.89 41.82 2.34
CA ASN A 957 -3.11 42.35 1.21
C ASN A 957 -2.60 43.78 1.49
N PRO A 958 -1.27 44.00 1.62
CA PRO A 958 -0.69 45.31 1.91
C PRO A 958 -1.08 46.38 0.87
N PHE A 959 -1.17 45.99 -0.40
CA PHE A 959 -1.51 46.91 -1.48
C PHE A 959 -2.96 47.43 -1.39
N LEU A 960 -3.88 46.73 -0.72
CA LEU A 960 -5.25 47.24 -0.53
C LEU A 960 -5.31 48.37 0.51
N PHE A 961 -4.44 48.33 1.52
CA PHE A 961 -4.29 49.44 2.47
C PHE A 961 -3.59 50.63 1.83
N TYR A 962 -2.45 50.41 1.16
CA TYR A 962 -1.78 51.45 0.36
C TYR A 962 -2.72 52.05 -0.70
N GLN A 963 -3.55 51.22 -1.35
CA GLN A 963 -4.57 51.70 -2.28
C GLN A 963 -5.61 52.57 -1.58
N LYS A 964 -6.07 52.24 -0.36
CA LYS A 964 -7.06 53.06 0.36
C LYS A 964 -6.58 54.51 0.52
N ASP A 965 -5.31 54.67 0.88
CA ASP A 965 -4.74 55.96 1.25
C ASP A 965 -4.32 56.77 -0.01
N PHE A 966 -3.61 56.15 -0.95
CA PHE A 966 -3.03 56.85 -2.11
C PHE A 966 -3.96 56.93 -3.34
N TRP A 967 -5.14 56.28 -3.33
CA TRP A 967 -6.08 56.30 -4.47
C TRP A 967 -6.64 57.69 -4.80
N ALA A 968 -6.77 58.60 -3.82
CA ALA A 968 -7.21 59.96 -4.07
C ALA A 968 -6.14 60.76 -4.83
N GLN A 969 -4.92 60.81 -4.28
CA GLN A 969 -3.77 61.51 -4.85
C GLN A 969 -3.38 60.97 -6.23
N CYS A 970 -3.35 59.64 -6.41
CA CYS A 970 -3.06 59.04 -7.70
C CYS A 970 -4.14 59.37 -8.75
N ARG A 971 -5.42 59.44 -8.37
CA ARG A 971 -6.49 59.86 -9.28
C ARG A 971 -6.29 61.29 -9.74
N GLU A 972 -6.02 62.21 -8.82
CA GLU A 972 -5.83 63.62 -9.14
C GLU A 972 -4.61 63.85 -10.03
N ASN A 973 -3.51 63.14 -9.78
CA ASN A 973 -2.34 63.18 -10.66
C ASN A 973 -2.65 62.67 -12.07
N CYS A 974 -3.35 61.54 -12.22
CA CYS A 974 -3.76 61.03 -13.53
C CYS A 974 -4.76 61.96 -14.24
N ASP A 975 -5.75 62.51 -13.52
CA ASP A 975 -6.69 63.50 -14.04
C ASP A 975 -5.94 64.75 -14.55
N ASN A 976 -5.01 65.31 -13.76
CA ASN A 976 -4.24 66.50 -14.14
C ASN A 976 -3.30 66.27 -15.33
N LEU A 977 -2.58 65.13 -15.36
CA LEU A 977 -1.79 64.71 -16.52
C LEU A 977 -2.65 64.58 -17.79
N ARG A 978 -3.90 64.14 -17.66
CA ARG A 978 -4.82 64.00 -18.79
C ARG A 978 -5.43 65.34 -19.23
N ARG A 979 -5.73 66.25 -18.31
CA ARG A 979 -6.18 67.62 -18.60
C ARG A 979 -5.13 68.41 -19.38
N THR A 980 -3.85 68.32 -18.99
CA THR A 980 -2.74 68.96 -19.70
C THR A 980 -2.48 68.30 -21.06
N ALA A 981 -2.43 66.96 -21.13
CA ALA A 981 -2.20 66.25 -22.39
C ALA A 981 -3.32 66.41 -23.43
N SER A 982 -4.58 66.56 -23.02
CA SER A 982 -5.72 66.75 -23.93
C SER A 982 -6.25 68.18 -24.00
N ASN A 983 -5.55 69.14 -23.39
CA ASN A 983 -5.89 70.57 -23.29
C ASN A 983 -7.39 70.84 -22.95
N ASN A 984 -7.97 70.03 -22.06
CA ASN A 984 -9.39 70.06 -21.70
C ASN A 984 -9.53 70.02 -20.17
N PRO A 985 -10.06 71.08 -19.52
CA PRO A 985 -10.10 71.17 -18.06
C PRO A 985 -11.00 70.13 -17.40
N ASN A 986 -11.95 69.55 -18.14
CA ASN A 986 -12.89 68.54 -17.62
C ASN A 986 -12.44 67.09 -17.87
N ALA A 987 -11.24 66.87 -18.41
CA ALA A 987 -10.71 65.52 -18.61
C ALA A 987 -10.50 64.79 -17.27
N LYS A 988 -10.79 63.48 -17.28
CA LYS A 988 -10.60 62.56 -16.15
C LYS A 988 -10.04 61.23 -16.64
N ALA A 989 -9.19 60.59 -15.84
CA ALA A 989 -8.56 59.33 -16.17
C ALA A 989 -9.54 58.14 -15.96
N PRO A 990 -9.56 57.14 -16.86
CA PRO A 990 -10.33 55.92 -16.66
C PRO A 990 -9.80 55.13 -15.45
N ARG A 991 -10.70 54.41 -14.76
CA ARG A 991 -10.39 53.75 -13.47
C ARG A 991 -9.22 52.76 -13.52
N ASP A 992 -8.95 52.18 -14.69
CA ASP A 992 -7.87 51.20 -14.87
C ASP A 992 -6.50 51.84 -15.15
N GLU A 993 -6.46 53.08 -15.63
CA GLU A 993 -5.23 53.88 -15.75
C GLU A 993 -4.73 54.31 -14.37
N ILE A 994 -5.67 54.76 -13.51
CA ILE A 994 -5.41 55.09 -12.10
C ILE A 994 -4.91 53.85 -11.34
N ARG A 995 -5.47 52.65 -11.60
CA ARG A 995 -4.97 51.38 -11.05
C ARG A 995 -3.56 51.06 -11.53
N ALA A 996 -3.23 51.30 -12.81
CA ALA A 996 -1.92 51.03 -13.36
C ALA A 996 -0.84 51.96 -12.76
N ALA A 997 -1.14 53.26 -12.66
CA ALA A 997 -0.27 54.25 -12.03
C ALA A 997 -0.06 53.96 -10.52
N LEU A 998 -1.13 53.69 -9.76
CA LEU A 998 -1.04 53.34 -8.34
C LEU A 998 -0.27 52.02 -8.11
N GLY A 999 -0.43 51.05 -9.02
CA GLY A 999 0.36 49.83 -9.06
C GLY A 999 1.80 50.02 -9.53
N GLN A 1000 2.19 51.17 -10.08
CA GLN A 1000 3.58 51.59 -10.24
C GLN A 1000 4.08 52.30 -8.99
N MET A 1001 3.31 53.23 -8.41
CA MET A 1001 3.64 53.90 -7.14
C MET A 1001 3.99 52.89 -6.03
N TRP A 1002 3.16 51.85 -5.82
CA TRP A 1002 3.47 50.79 -4.85
C TRP A 1002 4.75 50.01 -5.18
N ARG A 1003 5.09 49.81 -6.46
CA ARG A 1003 6.34 49.13 -6.82
C ARG A 1003 7.55 50.01 -6.51
N SER A 1004 7.50 51.28 -6.92
CA SER A 1004 8.59 52.26 -6.73
C SER A 1004 8.74 52.79 -5.30
N ALA A 1005 7.71 52.68 -4.45
CA ALA A 1005 7.76 53.11 -3.05
C ALA A 1005 8.91 52.43 -2.29
N THR A 1006 9.56 53.16 -1.40
CA THR A 1006 10.68 52.68 -0.59
C THR A 1006 10.25 51.58 0.40
N PRO A 1007 11.19 50.78 0.95
CA PRO A 1007 10.89 49.85 2.04
C PRO A 1007 10.26 50.54 3.26
N ALA A 1008 10.64 51.80 3.54
CA ALA A 1008 10.08 52.58 4.64
C ALA A 1008 8.60 52.92 4.43
N GLU A 1009 8.21 53.37 3.22
CA GLU A 1009 6.81 53.66 2.87
C GLU A 1009 5.94 52.40 2.81
N LYS A 1010 6.54 51.24 2.46
CA LYS A 1010 5.85 49.94 2.44
C LYS A 1010 5.62 49.36 3.84
N LYS A 1011 6.51 49.66 4.79
CA LYS A 1011 6.56 49.01 6.10
C LYS A 1011 5.23 49.06 6.89
N PRO A 1012 4.54 50.21 7.07
CA PRO A 1012 3.29 50.24 7.84
C PRO A 1012 2.21 49.29 7.30
N TYR A 1013 2.16 49.10 5.98
CA TYR A 1013 1.19 48.24 5.32
C TYR A 1013 1.55 46.75 5.40
N LEU A 1014 2.84 46.44 5.47
CA LEU A 1014 3.35 45.08 5.73
C LEU A 1014 3.10 44.71 7.20
N ASP A 1015 3.48 45.58 8.14
CA ASP A 1015 3.30 45.41 9.58
C ASP A 1015 1.80 45.26 9.92
N GLN A 1016 0.91 46.09 9.36
CA GLN A 1016 -0.54 45.95 9.54
C GLN A 1016 -1.08 44.63 8.94
N THR A 1017 -0.52 44.16 7.83
CA THR A 1017 -0.92 42.87 7.24
C THR A 1017 -0.47 41.69 8.10
N GLU A 1018 0.69 41.79 8.75
CA GLU A 1018 1.18 40.78 9.71
C GLU A 1018 0.35 40.76 11.00
N ILE A 1019 -0.02 41.93 11.54
CA ILE A 1019 -0.96 42.03 12.67
C ILE A 1019 -2.30 41.38 12.31
N ASN A 1020 -2.84 41.70 11.13
CA ASN A 1020 -4.08 41.07 10.64
C ASN A 1020 -3.91 39.55 10.46
N ARG A 1021 -2.76 39.07 10.00
CA ARG A 1021 -2.48 37.63 9.84
C ARG A 1021 -2.55 36.89 11.18
N ARG A 1022 -1.92 37.45 12.23
CA ARG A 1022 -1.94 36.89 13.59
C ARG A 1022 -3.33 36.89 14.19
N ALA A 1023 -4.02 38.04 14.17
CA ALA A 1023 -5.39 38.15 14.66
C ALA A 1023 -6.38 37.23 13.91
N ASN A 1024 -6.20 37.04 12.59
CA ASN A 1024 -6.97 36.04 11.84
C ASN A 1024 -6.64 34.61 12.28
N ALA A 1025 -5.37 34.26 12.53
CA ALA A 1025 -4.95 32.94 12.98
C ALA A 1025 -5.50 32.62 14.38
N GLU A 1026 -5.31 33.52 15.35
CA GLU A 1026 -5.84 33.42 16.72
C GLU A 1026 -7.36 33.23 16.73
N ALA A 1027 -8.11 34.01 15.93
CA ALA A 1027 -9.55 33.85 15.80
C ALA A 1027 -9.95 32.51 15.14
N TRP A 1028 -9.17 32.02 14.18
CA TRP A 1028 -9.40 30.72 13.54
C TRP A 1028 -9.10 29.54 14.47
N ASP A 1029 -8.03 29.61 15.25
CA ASP A 1029 -7.63 28.55 16.18
C ASP A 1029 -8.57 28.49 17.38
N LYS A 1030 -9.03 29.64 17.90
CA LYS A 1030 -10.14 29.67 18.84
C LYS A 1030 -11.40 29.04 18.24
N TRP A 1031 -11.80 29.43 17.02
CA TRP A 1031 -13.00 28.87 16.38
C TRP A 1031 -12.92 27.34 16.18
N LYS A 1032 -11.74 26.77 15.90
CA LYS A 1032 -11.52 25.31 15.85
C LYS A 1032 -11.82 24.63 17.18
N VAL A 1033 -11.42 25.23 18.31
CA VAL A 1033 -11.69 24.69 19.65
C VAL A 1033 -13.18 24.82 19.97
N ASP A 1034 -13.74 26.01 19.80
CA ASP A 1034 -15.16 26.30 20.07
C ASP A 1034 -16.09 25.37 19.27
N ILE A 1035 -15.83 25.14 17.97
CA ILE A 1035 -16.68 24.25 17.15
C ILE A 1035 -16.50 22.77 17.51
N ALA A 1036 -15.27 22.32 17.83
CA ALA A 1036 -15.03 20.93 18.23
C ALA A 1036 -15.59 20.62 19.63
N GLU A 1037 -15.82 21.62 20.48
CA GLU A 1037 -16.60 21.47 21.71
C GLU A 1037 -18.11 21.41 21.44
N TRP A 1038 -18.64 22.30 20.60
CA TRP A 1038 -20.05 22.29 20.20
C TRP A 1038 -20.46 21.00 19.46
N GLU A 1039 -19.60 20.46 18.60
CA GLU A 1039 -19.80 19.16 17.94
C GLU A 1039 -19.80 17.99 18.94
N ARG A 1040 -18.86 17.95 19.90
CA ARG A 1040 -18.86 16.94 20.97
C ARG A 1040 -20.14 17.00 21.82
N GLY A 1041 -20.56 18.20 22.21
CA GLY A 1041 -21.84 18.41 22.89
C GLY A 1041 -23.03 17.91 22.06
N THR A 1042 -23.01 18.16 20.75
CA THR A 1042 -24.08 17.75 19.81
C THR A 1042 -24.24 16.24 19.77
N PHE A 1043 -23.14 15.46 19.79
CA PHE A 1043 -23.21 14.00 19.90
C PHE A 1043 -23.80 13.54 21.25
N ILE A 1044 -23.41 14.16 22.36
CA ILE A 1044 -23.89 13.78 23.71
C ILE A 1044 -25.41 14.06 23.84
N VAL A 1045 -25.87 15.25 23.46
CA VAL A 1045 -27.29 15.61 23.49
C VAL A 1045 -28.10 14.72 22.54
N LYS A 1046 -27.57 14.43 21.34
CA LYS A 1046 -28.22 13.55 20.37
C LYS A 1046 -28.39 12.12 20.88
N ASP A 1047 -27.33 11.54 21.44
CA ASP A 1047 -27.36 10.13 21.90
C ASP A 1047 -28.37 9.96 23.04
N ARG A 1048 -28.32 10.86 24.05
CA ARG A 1048 -29.31 10.90 25.13
C ARG A 1048 -30.74 11.09 24.59
N TRP A 1049 -30.95 12.08 23.71
CA TRP A 1049 -32.30 12.36 23.19
C TRP A 1049 -32.85 11.19 22.37
N CYS A 1050 -32.03 10.53 21.54
CA CYS A 1050 -32.45 9.35 20.79
C CYS A 1050 -32.71 8.12 21.67
N ALA A 1051 -32.00 7.97 22.80
CA ALA A 1051 -32.28 6.92 23.79
C ALA A 1051 -33.59 7.19 24.57
N GLU A 1052 -33.86 8.45 24.93
CA GLU A 1052 -35.11 8.89 25.57
C GLU A 1052 -36.30 8.88 24.59
N ASN A 1053 -36.05 9.10 23.30
CA ASN A 1053 -37.05 9.18 22.23
C ASN A 1053 -36.75 8.21 21.08
N PRO A 1054 -36.88 6.88 21.25
CA PRO A 1054 -36.60 5.94 20.17
C PRO A 1054 -37.54 6.15 18.97
N PHE A 1055 -36.99 6.30 17.76
CA PHE A 1055 -37.73 6.67 16.55
C PHE A 1055 -38.96 5.79 16.27
N GLU A 1056 -38.90 4.52 16.63
CA GLU A 1056 -39.94 3.51 16.37
C GLU A 1056 -41.20 3.75 17.22
N SER A 1057 -41.02 4.12 18.48
CA SER A 1057 -42.08 4.50 19.43
C SER A 1057 -42.44 5.99 19.44
N TRP A 1058 -41.61 6.85 18.82
CA TRP A 1058 -41.84 8.30 18.83
C TRP A 1058 -43.15 8.68 18.12
N VAL A 1059 -44.00 9.39 18.85
CA VAL A 1059 -45.24 10.00 18.36
C VAL A 1059 -44.95 11.46 18.04
N MET A 1060 -45.30 11.90 16.84
CA MET A 1060 -45.12 13.27 16.38
C MET A 1060 -46.01 14.23 17.19
N PRO A 1061 -45.44 15.19 17.95
CA PRO A 1061 -46.21 16.14 18.75
C PRO A 1061 -47.09 17.06 17.89
N ASP A 1062 -48.25 17.46 18.41
CA ASP A 1062 -49.24 18.24 17.66
C ASP A 1062 -48.69 19.59 17.15
N TYR A 1063 -47.79 20.23 17.90
CA TYR A 1063 -47.15 21.49 17.48
C TYR A 1063 -46.21 21.36 16.26
N LEU A 1064 -45.79 20.14 15.92
CA LEU A 1064 -45.10 19.83 14.66
C LEU A 1064 -46.09 19.37 13.57
N ALA A 1065 -47.25 18.82 13.95
CA ALA A 1065 -48.30 18.37 13.02
C ALA A 1065 -49.10 19.53 12.39
N GLU A 1066 -49.36 20.60 13.15
CA GLU A 1066 -50.11 21.77 12.67
C GLU A 1066 -49.28 22.74 11.79
N GLY A 1067 -47.97 22.52 11.67
CA GLY A 1067 -47.08 23.44 10.93
C GLY A 1067 -46.87 24.80 11.61
N THR A 1068 -47.22 24.91 12.89
CA THR A 1068 -47.14 26.14 13.71
C THR A 1068 -45.77 26.35 14.36
N ALA A 1069 -44.90 25.33 14.37
CA ALA A 1069 -43.51 25.46 14.79
C ALA A 1069 -42.77 26.52 13.95
N GLN A 1070 -42.18 27.53 14.61
CA GLN A 1070 -41.40 28.54 13.89
C GLN A 1070 -40.21 27.89 13.17
N PRO A 1071 -39.85 28.39 11.96
CA PRO A 1071 -38.73 27.83 11.21
C PRO A 1071 -37.42 28.09 11.97
N VAL A 1072 -36.82 27.01 12.47
CA VAL A 1072 -35.43 27.01 12.97
C VAL A 1072 -34.56 27.64 11.87
N PRO A 1073 -33.73 28.66 12.17
CA PRO A 1073 -33.10 29.48 11.14
C PRO A 1073 -32.09 28.66 10.33
N VAL A 1074 -32.52 28.19 9.17
CA VAL A 1074 -31.65 27.65 8.13
C VAL A 1074 -30.61 28.72 7.83
N LEU A 1075 -29.33 28.38 7.97
CA LEU A 1075 -28.20 29.29 7.77
C LEU A 1075 -28.13 29.77 6.32
N GLY A 1076 -28.86 30.84 6.03
CA GLY A 1076 -28.91 31.48 4.73
C GLY A 1076 -27.54 32.02 4.35
N THR A 1077 -27.04 31.59 3.19
CA THR A 1077 -25.80 32.13 2.60
C THR A 1077 -26.01 33.61 2.26
N ALA A 1078 -25.45 34.50 3.09
CA ALA A 1078 -25.62 35.94 2.94
C ALA A 1078 -25.04 36.46 1.61
N PHE A 1079 -25.90 37.02 0.76
CA PHE A 1079 -25.55 37.71 -0.48
C PHE A 1079 -26.44 38.95 -0.66
N ASP A 1080 -25.82 40.14 -0.63
CA ASP A 1080 -26.43 41.48 -0.77
C ASP A 1080 -27.50 41.84 0.30
N VAL A 1081 -27.72 43.10 0.71
CA VAL A 1081 -27.73 44.38 -0.03
C VAL A 1081 -26.99 45.53 0.72
N LYS A 1082 -26.80 46.63 -0.02
CA LYS A 1082 -26.02 47.86 0.22
C LYS A 1082 -26.40 48.74 1.43
N SER A 1083 -25.40 49.53 1.85
CA SER A 1083 -25.43 50.96 2.24
C SER A 1083 -26.32 51.46 3.39
N GLU A 1084 -25.69 52.06 4.40
CA GLU A 1084 -25.64 53.54 4.55
C GLU A 1084 -24.47 53.98 5.48
N ASN A 1085 -24.06 55.25 5.36
CA ASN A 1085 -22.93 55.94 6.03
C ASN A 1085 -21.52 55.31 5.86
#